data_AF-A0A8J3QE13-F1
#
_entry.id   AF-A0A8J3QE13-F1
#
_cell.length_a   1.000
_cell.length_b   1.000
_cell.length_c   1.000
_cell.angle_alpha   90.00
_cell.angle_beta   90.00
_cell.angle_gamma   90.00
#
_symmetry.space_group_name_H-M   'P 1'
#
loop_
_entity.id
_entity.type
_entity.pdbx_description
1 polymer ?
#
loop_
_entity_poly.entity_id
_entity_poly.type
_entity_poly.pdbx_seq_one_letter_code
_entity_poly.pdbx_strand_id
1 'polypeptide(L)'
;MLLASLISAPARAQAPSPQAHGLVEIGQREIPTPVSDDLANSYREAVHEAEKNPDDFGYPALDRAAGKVVHRPVTAAGGVLAQAKAADPLRRTAPAGRSWRELEDIKHSLILLRDEQIPDADAIFLAERDEENNRIIVTVSRASDALFGYLAKRYGTQAVAVRIDPAGPIDNPATGGRDGDRSPFFGGASMVACSSGFPWVYNGTYAMLTAGHCAPTGGELETPLRQIGYVAERTRENWDDLRGTQLFPGESVYRGDVALIANTANGSVDPRIYRGPAGSSTSAAINDMWSGRATPGDQYCTGGRMAGESCGWTVVEPGVEGTYKNGEKFYNLVFGWRQGPNCVIKGDSGGPVYTVRSDGKVAAKGITSGGTTESAAECHHYFTDIWDAYYALPGFLLTDTTTVTGAAPAMFYGTGTSPILFRWYSSNTAFPRANDWTTSGSYSVSQIGDRMASGDFNGDGTDDIVVAYDYGSTFRFHVFEDGYYYQGDAGWYTSGSFAVENVAGRMVVGNWDGDLYDDVAMLYDAGGGNSRIYTWRSTGSGFELLSQQDIAGYSVANIGDRVAAGDVDGDGHDDIVVAYSLGSTFRFDVFPFGIYSRSTWYTSGSFSLSNVGNRFVVGDWDEDGDAEPALLYDYGGGHVRLWRWISNSAVFQLTNDWSVASGYSGALVGDRIAADDVNGDGRDDIVTAYDYGPNFRYHVFLDGYLYQGAGGWYTSGTFELNNVSDRLVLGRW
;
A
#
# COMPACT_ATOMS: atom_id res chain seq x y z
N MET A 1 23.42 -56.54 30.73
CA MET A 1 22.37 -55.50 30.63
C MET A 1 22.81 -54.37 31.54
N LEU A 2 23.07 -53.14 31.14
CA LEU A 2 22.77 -52.36 29.94
C LEU A 2 23.95 -51.40 29.68
N LEU A 3 24.15 -51.04 28.43
CA LEU A 3 25.15 -50.08 27.94
C LEU A 3 24.95 -48.69 28.55
N ALA A 4 26.04 -48.08 29.02
CA ALA A 4 26.18 -46.63 29.13
C ALA A 4 26.70 -46.11 27.79
N SER A 5 25.86 -45.40 27.03
CA SER A 5 26.31 -44.67 25.84
C SER A 5 27.02 -43.39 26.27
N LEU A 6 28.28 -43.28 25.85
CA LEU A 6 29.07 -42.07 25.88
C LEU A 6 28.38 -40.98 25.04
N ILE A 7 27.90 -39.92 25.68
CA ILE A 7 27.65 -38.66 24.99
C ILE A 7 29.01 -37.96 24.89
N SER A 8 29.63 -38.07 23.72
CA SER A 8 30.74 -37.22 23.33
C SER A 8 30.29 -35.77 23.33
N ALA A 9 30.98 -34.92 24.10
CA ALA A 9 30.86 -33.47 23.97
C ALA A 9 31.07 -33.07 22.50
N PRO A 10 30.28 -32.14 21.93
CA PRO A 10 30.60 -31.60 20.62
C PRO A 10 31.97 -30.93 20.71
N ALA A 11 32.84 -31.30 19.78
CA ALA A 11 34.14 -30.68 19.62
C ALA A 11 33.97 -29.16 19.54
N ARG A 12 34.76 -28.44 20.35
CA ARG A 12 34.93 -27.00 20.27
C ARG A 12 35.17 -26.65 18.79
N ALA A 13 34.27 -25.88 18.19
CA ALA A 13 34.40 -25.42 16.81
C ALA A 13 35.80 -24.83 16.63
N GLN A 14 36.53 -25.36 15.64
CA GLN A 14 37.84 -24.86 15.25
C GLN A 14 37.72 -23.36 14.97
N ALA A 15 38.61 -22.56 15.55
CA ALA A 15 38.74 -21.16 15.15
C ALA A 15 39.00 -21.13 13.63
N PRO A 16 38.30 -20.29 12.85
CA PRO A 16 38.45 -20.27 11.40
C PRO A 16 39.91 -19.96 11.05
N SER A 17 40.54 -20.87 10.32
CA SER A 17 41.86 -20.65 9.75
C SER A 17 41.75 -19.63 8.62
N PRO A 18 42.63 -18.62 8.52
CA PRO A 18 42.62 -17.70 7.39
C PRO A 18 42.92 -18.49 6.12
N GLN A 19 41.93 -18.63 5.24
CA GLN A 19 42.12 -19.23 3.93
C GLN A 19 42.86 -18.24 3.01
N ALA A 20 43.41 -18.72 1.90
CA ALA A 20 44.30 -17.95 1.02
C ALA A 20 43.68 -16.64 0.48
N HIS A 21 42.35 -16.53 0.49
CA HIS A 21 41.57 -15.38 0.03
C HIS A 21 41.16 -14.40 1.16
N GLY A 22 41.38 -14.74 2.43
CA GLY A 22 41.20 -13.83 3.57
C GLY A 22 39.76 -13.53 4.03
N LEU A 23 38.74 -14.12 3.39
CA LEU A 23 37.34 -14.05 3.86
C LEU A 23 37.13 -15.00 5.05
N VAL A 24 36.18 -14.65 5.90
CA VAL A 24 35.74 -15.52 6.99
C VAL A 24 34.72 -16.51 6.44
N GLU A 25 34.99 -17.81 6.57
CA GLU A 25 33.98 -18.85 6.36
C GLU A 25 33.14 -19.04 7.64
N ILE A 26 31.83 -18.93 7.50
CA ILE A 26 30.86 -19.13 8.58
C ILE A 26 30.26 -20.52 8.46
N GLY A 27 30.07 -21.16 9.60
CA GLY A 27 29.41 -22.46 9.70
C GLY A 27 27.94 -22.43 9.25
N GLN A 28 27.29 -23.58 9.42
CA GLN A 28 25.88 -23.79 9.13
C GLN A 28 24.99 -22.83 9.94
N ARG A 29 23.82 -22.50 9.38
CA ARG A 29 22.87 -21.57 10.02
C ARG A 29 22.36 -22.16 11.33
N GLU A 30 22.56 -21.46 12.43
CA GLU A 30 21.97 -21.82 13.72
C GLU A 30 20.54 -21.29 13.79
N ILE A 31 19.63 -22.07 14.38
CA ILE A 31 18.24 -21.65 14.61
C ILE A 31 18.24 -20.80 15.88
N PRO A 32 17.94 -19.50 15.81
CA PRO A 32 17.95 -18.64 16.99
C PRO A 32 16.81 -18.99 17.94
N THR A 33 17.05 -18.92 19.25
CA THR A 33 15.99 -19.04 20.25
C THR A 33 15.14 -17.77 20.29
N PRO A 34 13.81 -17.86 20.46
CA PRO A 34 12.95 -16.67 20.61
C PRO A 34 13.43 -15.73 21.73
N VAL A 35 13.18 -14.43 21.57
CA VAL A 35 13.39 -13.39 22.60
C VAL A 35 12.03 -12.97 23.18
N SER A 36 12.03 -12.15 24.23
CA SER A 36 10.79 -11.54 24.74
C SER A 36 10.21 -10.54 23.74
N ASP A 37 8.89 -10.35 23.78
CA ASP A 37 8.17 -9.42 22.90
C ASP A 37 8.72 -7.99 23.03
N ASP A 38 9.01 -7.53 24.26
CA ASP A 38 9.61 -6.21 24.51
C ASP A 38 10.97 -6.04 23.80
N LEU A 39 11.79 -7.09 23.76
CA LEU A 39 13.10 -7.04 23.12
C LEU A 39 12.99 -7.11 21.59
N ALA A 40 12.02 -7.89 21.08
CA ALA A 40 11.69 -7.92 19.66
C ALA A 40 11.14 -6.57 19.17
N ASN A 41 10.31 -5.90 19.97
CA ASN A 41 9.78 -4.57 19.67
C ASN A 41 10.89 -3.53 19.61
N SER A 42 11.75 -3.48 20.65
CA SER A 42 12.88 -2.54 20.67
C SER A 42 13.84 -2.78 19.49
N TYR A 43 13.99 -4.03 19.04
CA TYR A 43 14.80 -4.35 17.86
C TYR A 43 14.15 -3.87 16.56
N ARG A 44 12.85 -4.08 16.37
CA ARG A 44 12.10 -3.59 15.20
C ARG A 44 12.14 -2.07 15.09
N GLU A 45 11.97 -1.36 16.20
CA GLU A 45 12.12 0.09 16.24
C GLU A 45 13.53 0.55 15.85
N ALA A 46 14.57 -0.14 16.33
CA ALA A 46 15.95 0.18 15.97
C ALA A 46 16.22 -0.08 14.48
N VAL A 47 15.61 -1.13 13.91
CA VAL A 47 15.68 -1.42 12.47
C VAL A 47 15.02 -0.30 11.67
N HIS A 48 13.79 0.09 12.03
CA HIS A 48 13.07 1.20 11.39
C HIS A 48 13.87 2.50 11.43
N GLU A 49 14.47 2.82 12.59
CA GLU A 49 15.30 4.02 12.75
C GLU A 49 16.53 3.99 11.84
N ALA A 50 17.17 2.82 11.70
CA ALA A 50 18.31 2.65 10.80
C ALA A 50 17.90 2.68 9.32
N GLU A 51 16.71 2.20 8.95
CA GLU A 51 16.15 2.26 7.60
C GLU A 51 15.79 3.69 7.19
N LYS A 52 15.21 4.49 8.10
CA LYS A 52 14.94 5.92 7.89
C LYS A 52 16.20 6.78 7.82
N ASN A 53 17.29 6.34 8.47
CA ASN A 53 18.55 7.07 8.52
C ASN A 53 19.71 6.18 8.02
N PRO A 54 19.66 5.71 6.77
CA PRO A 54 20.48 4.59 6.29
C PRO A 54 21.96 4.94 6.10
N ASP A 55 22.30 6.22 6.11
CA ASP A 55 23.68 6.72 6.06
C ASP A 55 24.27 6.93 7.46
N ASP A 56 23.41 7.06 8.49
CA ASP A 56 23.81 7.41 9.86
C ASP A 56 23.93 6.21 10.79
N PHE A 57 23.33 5.08 10.43
CA PHE A 57 23.35 3.83 11.20
C PHE A 57 23.81 2.64 10.36
N GLY A 58 24.42 1.64 11.00
CA GLY A 58 24.59 0.29 10.48
C GLY A 58 23.47 -0.64 10.96
N TYR A 59 23.61 -1.95 10.73
CA TYR A 59 22.60 -2.93 11.16
C TYR A 59 22.49 -3.01 12.69
N PRO A 60 21.31 -2.71 13.29
CA PRO A 60 21.05 -3.04 14.68
C PRO A 60 21.15 -4.54 14.90
N ALA A 61 21.54 -4.96 16.10
CA ALA A 61 21.74 -6.38 16.41
C ALA A 61 21.08 -6.79 17.73
N LEU A 62 20.58 -8.01 17.80
CA LEU A 62 20.14 -8.61 19.05
C LEU A 62 21.32 -9.22 19.82
N ASP A 63 21.71 -8.58 20.91
CA ASP A 63 22.60 -9.15 21.93
C ASP A 63 21.78 -10.05 22.86
N ARG A 64 21.55 -11.29 22.42
CA ARG A 64 20.71 -12.27 23.12
C ARG A 64 21.26 -12.64 24.50
N ALA A 65 22.58 -12.58 24.71
CA ALA A 65 23.21 -12.88 25.99
C ALA A 65 22.97 -11.76 27.01
N ALA A 66 23.00 -10.50 26.58
CA ALA A 66 22.69 -9.36 27.43
C ALA A 66 21.19 -9.04 27.53
N GLY A 67 20.36 -9.63 26.65
CA GLY A 67 18.96 -9.26 26.51
C GLY A 67 18.79 -7.83 26.02
N LYS A 68 19.63 -7.40 25.07
CA LYS A 68 19.68 -6.02 24.58
C LYS A 68 19.69 -5.89 23.06
N VAL A 69 19.23 -4.75 22.57
CA VAL A 69 19.38 -4.29 21.19
C VAL A 69 20.61 -3.40 21.11
N VAL A 70 21.49 -3.71 20.17
CA VAL A 70 22.68 -2.94 19.88
C VAL A 70 22.36 -1.95 18.77
N HIS A 71 22.32 -0.67 19.12
CA HIS A 71 22.15 0.42 18.16
C HIS A 71 23.51 0.85 17.60
N ARG A 72 23.59 1.06 16.29
CA ARG A 72 24.87 1.11 15.56
C ARG A 72 25.10 2.42 14.83
N PRO A 73 25.38 3.54 15.52
CA PRO A 73 25.68 4.79 14.85
C PRO A 73 26.99 4.69 14.08
N VAL A 74 27.00 5.30 12.90
CA VAL A 74 28.14 5.40 11.99
C VAL A 74 28.63 6.84 11.92
N THR A 75 27.70 7.81 11.91
CA THR A 75 28.00 9.24 11.87
C THR A 75 27.75 9.92 13.22
N ALA A 76 28.14 11.19 13.33
CA ALA A 76 27.81 12.00 14.49
C ALA A 76 26.29 12.24 14.64
N ALA A 77 25.55 12.37 13.54
CA ALA A 77 24.10 12.53 13.54
C ALA A 77 23.41 11.26 14.08
N GLY A 78 23.82 10.08 13.61
CA GLY A 78 23.37 8.82 14.18
C GLY A 78 23.72 8.67 15.66
N GLY A 79 24.88 9.20 16.07
CA GLY A 79 25.26 9.26 17.49
C GLY A 79 24.28 10.06 18.35
N VAL A 80 23.80 11.21 17.86
CA VAL A 80 22.80 12.05 18.55
C VAL A 80 21.45 11.33 18.64
N LEU A 81 20.99 10.73 17.53
CA LEU A 81 19.75 9.96 17.47
C LEU A 81 19.78 8.76 18.44
N ALA A 82 20.88 7.99 18.42
CA ALA A 82 21.09 6.89 19.36
C ALA A 82 21.09 7.35 20.83
N GLN A 83 21.65 8.54 21.11
CA GLN A 83 21.69 9.09 22.46
C GLN A 83 20.31 9.54 22.94
N ALA A 84 19.45 10.05 22.05
CA ALA A 84 18.06 10.38 22.38
C ALA A 84 17.26 9.15 22.87
N LYS A 85 17.66 7.95 22.45
CA LYS A 85 17.06 6.67 22.85
C LYS A 85 17.79 5.96 24.00
N ALA A 86 18.82 6.57 24.59
CA ALA A 86 19.66 5.95 25.64
C ALA A 86 18.92 5.65 26.96
N ALA A 87 17.71 6.19 27.14
CA ALA A 87 16.85 5.89 28.28
C ALA A 87 16.15 4.52 28.20
N ASP A 88 16.09 3.88 27.02
CA ASP A 88 15.56 2.51 26.88
C ASP A 88 16.52 1.51 27.54
N PRO A 89 16.12 0.81 28.62
CA PRO A 89 17.00 -0.14 29.32
C PRO A 89 17.38 -1.35 28.44
N LEU A 90 16.58 -1.67 27.42
CA LEU A 90 16.83 -2.73 26.46
C LEU A 90 17.85 -2.33 25.40
N ARG A 91 18.19 -1.04 25.25
CA ARG A 91 19.16 -0.58 24.25
C ARG A 91 20.57 -0.42 24.83
N ARG A 92 21.55 -0.61 23.96
CA ARG A 92 22.93 -0.15 24.14
C ARG A 92 23.50 0.29 22.81
N THR A 93 24.41 1.24 22.83
CA THR A 93 25.04 1.77 21.61
C THR A 93 26.41 1.13 21.39
N ALA A 94 26.71 0.71 20.17
CA ALA A 94 28.04 0.29 19.75
C ALA A 94 28.31 0.80 18.32
N PRO A 95 29.30 1.67 18.10
CA PRO A 95 29.56 2.23 16.78
C PRO A 95 29.84 1.16 15.73
N ALA A 96 29.47 1.46 14.48
CA ALA A 96 29.70 0.59 13.33
C ALA A 96 30.62 1.24 12.31
N GLY A 97 31.35 0.40 11.56
CA GLY A 97 32.26 0.86 10.51
C GLY A 97 31.60 1.06 9.14
N ARG A 98 30.34 0.63 8.97
CA ARG A 98 29.60 0.69 7.71
C ARG A 98 28.15 1.06 7.96
N SER A 99 27.61 1.90 7.10
CA SER A 99 26.21 2.29 7.13
C SER A 99 25.32 1.19 6.55
N TRP A 100 24.03 1.29 6.88
CA TRP A 100 22.98 0.43 6.39
C TRP A 100 22.93 0.50 4.86
N ARG A 101 23.01 1.71 4.29
CA ARG A 101 23.07 1.93 2.83
C ARG A 101 24.25 1.18 2.21
N GLU A 102 25.46 1.34 2.76
CA GLU A 102 26.67 0.65 2.24
C GLU A 102 26.50 -0.88 2.28
N LEU A 103 25.95 -1.42 3.36
CA LEU A 103 25.78 -2.86 3.51
C LEU A 103 24.68 -3.42 2.61
N GLU A 104 23.56 -2.71 2.44
CA GLU A 104 22.50 -3.10 1.52
C GLU A 104 22.99 -3.04 0.06
N ASP A 105 23.78 -2.04 -0.33
CA ASP A 105 24.41 -1.97 -1.66
C ASP A 105 25.35 -3.17 -1.92
N ILE A 106 26.14 -3.57 -0.92
CA ILE A 106 26.99 -4.77 -1.00
C ILE A 106 26.13 -6.03 -1.09
N LYS A 107 25.12 -6.18 -0.22
CA LYS A 107 24.21 -7.34 -0.21
C LYS A 107 23.53 -7.52 -1.56
N HIS A 108 23.09 -6.40 -2.14
CA HIS A 108 22.41 -6.40 -3.41
C HIS A 108 23.36 -6.75 -4.57
N SER A 109 24.50 -6.08 -4.67
CA SER A 109 25.48 -6.34 -5.74
C SER A 109 26.01 -7.78 -5.75
N LEU A 110 26.02 -8.49 -4.62
CA LEU A 110 26.44 -9.89 -4.53
C LEU A 110 25.56 -10.85 -5.34
N ILE A 111 24.23 -10.67 -5.36
CA ILE A 111 23.33 -11.56 -6.11
C ILE A 111 23.32 -11.27 -7.61
N LEU A 112 23.75 -10.07 -8.03
CA LEU A 112 23.89 -9.69 -9.45
C LEU A 112 25.19 -10.20 -10.09
N LEU A 113 26.17 -10.66 -9.32
CA LEU A 113 27.46 -11.12 -9.84
C LEU A 113 27.34 -12.27 -10.86
N ARG A 114 26.24 -13.02 -10.82
CA ARG A 114 25.94 -14.08 -11.78
C ARG A 114 25.81 -13.54 -13.22
N ASP A 115 25.36 -12.31 -13.37
CA ASP A 115 25.15 -11.67 -14.68
C ASP A 115 26.42 -10.97 -15.20
N GLU A 116 27.41 -10.74 -14.33
CA GLU A 116 28.69 -10.10 -14.65
C GLU A 116 29.73 -11.06 -15.28
N GLN A 117 29.35 -12.30 -15.63
CA GLN A 117 30.24 -13.35 -16.19
C GLN A 117 31.48 -13.64 -15.31
N ILE A 118 31.35 -13.51 -13.99
CA ILE A 118 32.42 -13.80 -13.03
C ILE A 118 32.56 -15.32 -12.83
N PRO A 119 33.79 -15.87 -12.71
CA PRO A 119 33.98 -17.30 -12.46
C PRO A 119 33.23 -17.79 -11.22
N ASP A 120 32.48 -18.88 -11.38
CA ASP A 120 31.70 -19.56 -10.33
C ASP A 120 30.65 -18.72 -9.62
N ALA A 121 30.29 -17.53 -10.13
CA ALA A 121 29.25 -16.70 -9.52
C ALA A 121 27.86 -17.35 -9.53
N ASP A 122 27.64 -18.36 -10.38
CA ASP A 122 26.44 -19.23 -10.35
C ASP A 122 26.29 -20.03 -9.04
N ALA A 123 27.36 -20.13 -8.23
CA ALA A 123 27.29 -20.73 -6.91
C ALA A 123 26.58 -19.84 -5.88
N ILE A 124 26.53 -18.52 -6.06
CA ILE A 124 25.86 -17.59 -5.14
C ILE A 124 24.36 -17.76 -5.28
N PHE A 125 23.68 -18.00 -4.16
CA PHE A 125 22.22 -18.15 -4.17
C PHE A 125 21.50 -17.41 -3.05
N LEU A 126 22.23 -16.83 -2.09
CA LEU A 126 21.66 -16.06 -0.99
C LEU A 126 22.70 -15.05 -0.47
N ALA A 127 22.26 -13.83 -0.15
CA ALA A 127 23.03 -12.86 0.60
C ALA A 127 22.19 -12.37 1.78
N GLU A 128 22.74 -12.41 2.99
CA GLU A 128 22.02 -12.11 4.24
C GLU A 128 22.80 -11.14 5.12
N ARG A 129 22.08 -10.45 6.01
CA ARG A 129 22.68 -9.54 7.00
C ARG A 129 23.41 -10.35 8.06
N ASP A 130 24.61 -9.90 8.44
CA ASP A 130 25.27 -10.30 9.68
C ASP A 130 25.27 -9.10 10.62
N GLU A 131 24.16 -8.99 11.34
CA GLU A 131 23.87 -7.87 12.24
C GLU A 131 24.87 -7.79 13.40
N GLU A 132 25.31 -8.94 13.91
CA GLU A 132 26.27 -9.02 15.00
C GLU A 132 27.64 -8.45 14.61
N ASN A 133 28.05 -8.66 13.36
CA ASN A 133 29.34 -8.19 12.85
C ASN A 133 29.24 -6.99 11.90
N ASN A 134 28.03 -6.47 11.65
CA ASN A 134 27.76 -5.35 10.75
C ASN A 134 28.40 -5.53 9.36
N ARG A 135 28.12 -6.68 8.75
CA ARG A 135 28.64 -7.13 7.44
C ARG A 135 27.58 -7.95 6.69
N ILE A 136 27.93 -8.45 5.50
CA ILE A 136 27.09 -9.36 4.71
C ILE A 136 27.65 -10.78 4.71
N ILE A 137 26.77 -11.78 4.73
CA ILE A 137 27.13 -13.17 4.49
C ILE A 137 26.62 -13.53 3.10
N VAL A 138 27.52 -13.98 2.23
CA VAL A 138 27.17 -14.58 0.95
C VAL A 138 27.16 -16.09 1.10
N THR A 139 26.02 -16.71 0.80
CA THR A 139 25.87 -18.15 0.83
C THR A 139 26.02 -18.71 -0.57
N VAL A 140 26.91 -19.70 -0.69
CA VAL A 140 27.25 -20.38 -1.94
C VAL A 140 26.97 -21.87 -1.88
N SER A 141 26.57 -22.46 -3.01
CA SER A 141 26.26 -23.90 -3.10
C SER A 141 27.51 -24.79 -3.06
N ARG A 142 28.68 -24.20 -3.33
CA ARG A 142 29.98 -24.88 -3.37
C ARG A 142 31.12 -23.91 -3.10
N ALA A 143 32.24 -24.42 -2.59
CA ALA A 143 33.46 -23.64 -2.42
C ALA A 143 34.08 -23.27 -3.78
N SER A 144 34.57 -22.03 -3.93
CA SER A 144 35.34 -21.60 -5.10
C SER A 144 36.38 -20.54 -4.72
N ASP A 145 37.67 -20.89 -4.83
CA ASP A 145 38.77 -19.96 -4.58
C ASP A 145 38.77 -18.75 -5.54
N ALA A 146 38.32 -18.95 -6.78
CA ALA A 146 38.23 -17.89 -7.78
C ALA A 146 37.17 -16.86 -7.39
N LEU A 147 35.97 -17.34 -7.01
CA LEU A 147 34.90 -16.50 -6.52
C LEU A 147 35.30 -15.79 -5.22
N PHE A 148 35.83 -16.51 -4.24
CA PHE A 148 36.21 -15.95 -2.95
C PHE A 148 37.33 -14.92 -3.07
N GLY A 149 38.31 -15.16 -3.95
CA GLY A 149 39.33 -14.17 -4.29
C GLY A 149 38.75 -12.92 -4.95
N TYR A 150 37.76 -13.06 -5.82
CA TYR A 150 37.06 -11.92 -6.44
C TYR A 150 36.28 -11.10 -5.40
N LEU A 151 35.49 -11.78 -4.55
CA LEU A 151 34.72 -11.15 -3.48
C LEU A 151 35.60 -10.38 -2.49
N ALA A 152 36.71 -10.99 -2.06
CA ALA A 152 37.69 -10.34 -1.19
C ALA A 152 38.30 -9.08 -1.82
N LYS A 153 38.57 -9.12 -3.13
CA LYS A 153 39.14 -7.99 -3.87
C LYS A 153 38.13 -6.86 -4.09
N ARG A 154 36.87 -7.18 -4.36
CA ARG A 154 35.82 -6.20 -4.69
C ARG A 154 35.24 -5.53 -3.46
N TYR A 155 34.87 -6.30 -2.44
CA TYR A 155 34.15 -5.81 -1.27
C TYR A 155 35.03 -5.71 -0.01
N GLY A 156 36.22 -6.33 -0.03
CA GLY A 156 37.10 -6.40 1.13
C GLY A 156 36.70 -7.50 2.12
N THR A 157 37.67 -7.92 2.94
CA THR A 157 37.51 -9.08 3.84
C THR A 157 36.73 -8.81 5.13
N GLN A 158 36.36 -7.55 5.37
CA GLN A 158 35.58 -7.13 6.55
C GLN A 158 34.12 -6.85 6.22
N ALA A 159 33.78 -6.66 4.95
CA ALA A 159 32.41 -6.34 4.52
C ALA A 159 31.62 -7.60 4.15
N VAL A 160 32.31 -8.67 3.77
CA VAL A 160 31.70 -9.93 3.34
C VAL A 160 32.32 -11.11 4.06
N ALA A 161 31.49 -12.06 4.45
CA ALA A 161 31.85 -13.40 4.88
C ALA A 161 31.14 -14.42 4.01
N VAL A 162 31.63 -15.66 3.97
CA VAL A 162 31.10 -16.71 3.09
C VAL A 162 30.47 -17.81 3.93
N ARG A 163 29.32 -18.33 3.51
CA ARG A 163 28.77 -19.59 4.00
C ARG A 163 28.67 -20.58 2.85
N ILE A 164 29.06 -21.82 3.08
CA ILE A 164 28.90 -22.89 2.10
C ILE A 164 27.71 -23.75 2.53
N ASP A 165 26.67 -23.77 1.72
CA ASP A 165 25.48 -24.58 1.93
C ASP A 165 25.16 -25.41 0.67
N PRO A 166 25.50 -26.71 0.67
CA PRO A 166 25.34 -27.58 -0.49
C PRO A 166 23.88 -27.94 -0.80
N ALA A 167 22.91 -27.54 0.03
CA ALA A 167 21.48 -27.68 -0.31
C ALA A 167 21.11 -26.83 -1.54
N GLY A 168 21.84 -25.74 -1.79
CA GLY A 168 21.62 -24.86 -2.94
C GLY A 168 20.36 -23.99 -2.81
N PRO A 169 19.96 -23.29 -3.88
CA PRO A 169 18.76 -22.46 -3.88
C PRO A 169 17.49 -23.28 -3.59
N ILE A 170 16.49 -22.63 -2.99
CA ILE A 170 15.14 -23.18 -2.89
C ILE A 170 14.49 -23.26 -4.28
N ASP A 171 13.80 -24.37 -4.56
CA ASP A 171 13.00 -24.51 -5.78
C ASP A 171 11.80 -23.54 -5.72
N ASN A 172 11.57 -22.78 -6.79
CA ASN A 172 10.37 -21.94 -6.92
C ASN A 172 9.15 -22.82 -7.24
N PRO A 173 8.12 -22.90 -6.37
CA PRO A 173 6.99 -23.80 -6.55
C PRO A 173 5.93 -23.34 -7.58
N ALA A 174 6.06 -22.16 -8.21
CA ALA A 174 5.08 -21.66 -9.18
C ALA A 174 5.72 -20.88 -10.35
N THR A 175 5.56 -21.37 -11.59
CA THR A 175 5.30 -20.63 -12.85
C THR A 175 5.71 -21.45 -14.09
N GLY A 176 4.88 -21.40 -15.14
CA GLY A 176 5.34 -21.76 -16.49
C GLY A 176 6.28 -20.67 -17.04
N GLY A 177 6.88 -20.87 -18.21
CA GLY A 177 7.56 -19.77 -18.90
C GLY A 177 6.57 -18.76 -19.49
N ARG A 178 7.08 -17.66 -20.05
CA ARG A 178 6.30 -16.56 -20.67
C ARG A 178 5.15 -17.01 -21.59
N ASP A 179 5.32 -18.12 -22.31
CA ASP A 179 4.33 -18.67 -23.27
C ASP A 179 3.25 -19.55 -22.63
N GLY A 180 3.48 -19.99 -21.40
CA GLY A 180 2.61 -20.90 -20.64
C GLY A 180 2.29 -20.37 -19.26
N ASP A 181 2.17 -19.03 -19.14
CA ASP A 181 1.92 -18.35 -17.89
C ASP A 181 0.59 -18.77 -17.26
N ARG A 182 0.57 -18.81 -15.94
CA ARG A 182 -0.57 -19.28 -15.14
C ARG A 182 -0.68 -18.41 -13.90
N SER A 183 -1.91 -18.19 -13.46
CA SER A 183 -2.20 -17.53 -12.19
C SER A 183 -1.27 -18.01 -11.05
N PRO A 184 -0.61 -17.08 -10.32
CA PRO A 184 -0.68 -15.64 -10.52
C PRO A 184 0.11 -15.17 -11.76
N PHE A 185 -0.53 -14.40 -12.64
CA PHE A 185 0.03 -13.98 -13.93
C PHE A 185 1.08 -12.88 -13.77
N PHE A 186 2.11 -12.91 -14.61
CA PHE A 186 3.19 -11.92 -14.61
C PHE A 186 3.07 -11.00 -15.83
N GLY A 187 3.67 -9.81 -15.72
CA GLY A 187 3.83 -8.91 -16.84
C GLY A 187 4.75 -9.47 -17.94
N GLY A 188 4.43 -9.16 -19.19
CA GLY A 188 5.16 -9.60 -20.37
C GLY A 188 4.84 -11.02 -20.82
N ALA A 189 3.86 -11.70 -20.24
CA ALA A 189 3.39 -13.02 -20.65
C ALA A 189 2.68 -12.98 -22.01
N SER A 190 2.60 -14.13 -22.68
CA SER A 190 1.82 -14.25 -23.92
C SER A 190 0.32 -14.16 -23.64
N MET A 191 -0.35 -13.25 -24.33
CA MET A 191 -1.80 -13.22 -24.50
C MET A 191 -2.17 -13.59 -25.94
N VAL A 192 -3.45 -13.85 -26.21
CA VAL A 192 -3.93 -14.04 -27.59
C VAL A 192 -3.61 -12.78 -28.40
N ALA A 193 -2.74 -12.92 -29.41
CA ALA A 193 -2.22 -11.86 -30.28
C ALA A 193 -1.32 -10.78 -29.65
N CYS A 194 -1.36 -10.55 -28.34
CA CYS A 194 -0.61 -9.51 -27.61
C CYS A 194 0.19 -10.05 -26.42
N SER A 195 0.75 -9.17 -25.60
CA SER A 195 1.44 -9.46 -24.35
C SER A 195 0.78 -8.77 -23.17
N SER A 196 0.85 -9.37 -21.98
CA SER A 196 0.44 -8.71 -20.73
C SER A 196 1.45 -7.61 -20.36
N GLY A 197 0.99 -6.57 -19.67
CA GLY A 197 1.78 -5.38 -19.33
C GLY A 197 2.30 -5.45 -17.91
N PHE A 198 1.67 -4.71 -17.01
CA PHE A 198 1.98 -4.71 -15.60
C PHE A 198 0.79 -5.19 -14.75
N PRO A 199 1.05 -6.03 -13.73
CA PRO A 199 0.16 -6.25 -12.59
C PRO A 199 -0.34 -4.92 -12.01
N TRP A 200 -1.64 -4.86 -11.76
CA TRP A 200 -2.35 -3.66 -11.31
C TRP A 200 -3.27 -4.05 -10.16
N VAL A 201 -3.65 -3.08 -9.33
CA VAL A 201 -4.72 -3.19 -8.33
C VAL A 201 -5.77 -2.19 -8.71
N TYR A 202 -7.01 -2.63 -8.83
CA TYR A 202 -8.14 -1.78 -9.16
C TYR A 202 -9.29 -2.17 -8.26
N ASN A 203 -9.83 -1.20 -7.50
CA ASN A 203 -10.82 -1.40 -6.43
C ASN A 203 -10.45 -2.62 -5.58
N GLY A 204 -9.27 -2.62 -4.93
CA GLY A 204 -8.75 -3.73 -4.10
C GLY A 204 -8.50 -5.08 -4.82
N THR A 205 -8.93 -5.25 -6.07
CA THR A 205 -8.81 -6.49 -6.84
C THR A 205 -7.60 -6.47 -7.78
N TYR A 206 -7.02 -7.66 -7.97
CA TYR A 206 -5.94 -7.91 -8.93
C TYR A 206 -6.39 -7.66 -10.39
N ALA A 207 -5.64 -6.85 -11.11
CA ALA A 207 -5.85 -6.51 -12.51
C ALA A 207 -4.53 -6.54 -13.29
N MET A 208 -4.59 -6.37 -14.61
CA MET A 208 -3.41 -6.41 -15.49
C MET A 208 -3.55 -5.38 -16.62
N LEU A 209 -2.56 -4.51 -16.77
CA LEU A 209 -2.50 -3.58 -17.90
C LEU A 209 -2.15 -4.30 -19.21
N THR A 210 -2.63 -3.75 -20.33
CA THR A 210 -2.19 -4.08 -21.69
C THR A 210 -2.42 -2.88 -22.62
N ALA A 211 -2.17 -3.03 -23.92
CA ALA A 211 -2.45 -2.00 -24.91
C ALA A 211 -3.93 -2.00 -25.30
N GLY A 212 -4.51 -0.82 -25.54
CA GLY A 212 -5.92 -0.64 -25.91
C GLY A 212 -6.30 -1.43 -27.15
N HIS A 213 -5.47 -1.38 -28.20
CA HIS A 213 -5.72 -2.13 -29.44
C HIS A 213 -5.67 -3.67 -29.28
N CYS A 214 -5.23 -4.18 -28.12
CA CYS A 214 -5.31 -5.60 -27.80
C CYS A 214 -6.70 -6.01 -27.31
N ALA A 215 -7.56 -5.04 -26.96
CA ALA A 215 -8.94 -5.23 -26.52
C ALA A 215 -9.88 -4.15 -27.12
N PRO A 216 -9.91 -3.96 -28.44
CA PRO A 216 -10.51 -2.78 -29.10
C PRO A 216 -12.05 -2.68 -29.00
N THR A 217 -12.69 -3.70 -28.46
CA THR A 217 -14.13 -3.74 -28.18
C THR A 217 -14.40 -4.22 -26.76
N GLY A 218 -13.40 -4.16 -25.87
CA GLY A 218 -13.38 -4.93 -24.63
C GLY A 218 -13.44 -6.44 -24.87
N GLY A 219 -13.79 -7.19 -23.84
CA GLY A 219 -13.97 -8.65 -23.90
C GLY A 219 -13.03 -9.43 -22.99
N GLU A 220 -13.09 -10.77 -23.11
CA GLU A 220 -12.22 -11.68 -22.34
C GLU A 220 -10.82 -11.77 -22.95
N LEU A 221 -9.81 -11.64 -22.09
CA LEU A 221 -8.40 -11.74 -22.45
C LEU A 221 -7.80 -12.99 -21.80
N GLU A 222 -7.07 -13.77 -22.58
CA GLU A 222 -6.55 -15.08 -22.16
C GLU A 222 -5.07 -15.26 -22.52
N THR A 223 -4.34 -16.02 -21.69
CA THR A 223 -3.12 -16.70 -22.12
C THR A 223 -3.50 -17.92 -22.97
N PRO A 224 -2.56 -18.54 -23.70
CA PRO A 224 -2.82 -19.80 -24.42
C PRO A 224 -3.36 -20.95 -23.55
N LEU A 225 -3.27 -20.84 -22.22
CA LEU A 225 -3.66 -21.90 -21.29
C LEU A 225 -4.84 -21.53 -20.37
N ARG A 226 -5.05 -20.24 -20.06
CA ARG A 226 -6.00 -19.79 -19.03
C ARG A 226 -6.51 -18.37 -19.33
N GLN A 227 -7.75 -18.10 -18.93
CA GLN A 227 -8.30 -16.75 -18.88
C GLN A 227 -7.55 -15.90 -17.86
N ILE A 228 -7.19 -14.68 -18.25
CA ILE A 228 -6.61 -13.67 -17.37
C ILE A 228 -7.76 -12.88 -16.73
N GLY A 229 -8.60 -12.29 -17.57
CA GLY A 229 -9.69 -11.45 -17.09
C GLY A 229 -10.55 -10.87 -18.21
N TYR A 230 -11.24 -9.78 -17.90
CA TYR A 230 -12.18 -9.09 -18.79
C TYR A 230 -11.88 -7.59 -18.85
N VAL A 231 -12.00 -7.01 -20.04
CA VAL A 231 -11.91 -5.57 -20.29
C VAL A 231 -13.31 -5.03 -20.58
N ALA A 232 -13.77 -4.06 -19.79
CA ALA A 232 -15.04 -3.39 -20.02
C ALA A 232 -14.96 -2.47 -21.25
N GLU A 233 -15.86 -2.68 -22.22
CA GLU A 233 -15.91 -1.93 -23.48
C GLU A 233 -16.04 -0.42 -23.19
N ARG A 234 -15.16 0.40 -23.80
CA ARG A 234 -15.13 1.88 -23.74
C ARG A 234 -14.88 2.52 -22.39
N THR A 235 -14.78 1.77 -21.31
CA THR A 235 -14.49 2.31 -19.96
C THR A 235 -13.15 1.85 -19.41
N ARG A 236 -12.62 0.70 -19.87
CA ARG A 236 -11.31 0.16 -19.45
C ARG A 236 -10.36 -0.06 -20.61
N GLU A 237 -10.61 0.60 -21.73
CA GLU A 237 -9.77 0.64 -22.92
C GLU A 237 -10.08 1.92 -23.70
N ASN A 238 -9.14 2.39 -24.51
CA ASN A 238 -9.30 3.62 -25.28
C ASN A 238 -9.03 3.45 -26.78
N TRP A 239 -9.43 2.34 -27.38
CA TRP A 239 -9.18 2.04 -28.77
C TRP A 239 -10.45 1.88 -29.60
N ASP A 240 -10.40 2.33 -30.84
CA ASP A 240 -11.44 2.08 -31.84
C ASP A 240 -10.77 1.58 -33.12
N ASP A 241 -11.18 0.42 -33.63
CA ASP A 241 -10.58 -0.24 -34.81
C ASP A 241 -10.60 0.63 -36.09
N LEU A 242 -11.37 1.71 -36.14
CA LEU A 242 -11.44 2.62 -37.29
C LEU A 242 -10.74 3.95 -37.05
N ARG A 243 -10.59 4.36 -35.79
CA ARG A 243 -10.15 5.71 -35.40
C ARG A 243 -8.85 5.72 -34.58
N GLY A 244 -8.45 4.56 -34.02
CA GLY A 244 -7.29 4.37 -33.16
C GLY A 244 -7.53 4.88 -31.74
N THR A 245 -6.51 5.47 -31.09
CA THR A 245 -6.60 6.04 -29.74
C THR A 245 -7.77 7.03 -29.60
N GLN A 246 -8.63 6.80 -28.60
CA GLN A 246 -9.76 7.63 -28.21
C GLN A 246 -9.49 8.33 -26.87
N LEU A 247 -10.29 9.36 -26.55
CA LEU A 247 -10.32 9.93 -25.20
C LEU A 247 -11.10 8.98 -24.30
N PHE A 248 -10.65 8.84 -23.05
CA PHE A 248 -11.50 8.25 -22.01
C PHE A 248 -12.71 9.16 -21.73
N PRO A 249 -13.84 8.60 -21.26
CA PRO A 249 -15.00 9.39 -20.87
C PRO A 249 -14.60 10.50 -19.88
N GLY A 250 -15.08 11.73 -20.10
CA GLY A 250 -14.78 12.87 -19.23
C GLY A 250 -13.42 13.53 -19.43
N GLU A 251 -12.48 12.87 -20.11
CA GLU A 251 -11.12 13.39 -20.30
C GLU A 251 -11.00 14.36 -21.49
N SER A 252 -10.04 15.29 -21.37
CA SER A 252 -9.65 16.23 -22.43
C SER A 252 -8.28 15.94 -23.03
N VAL A 253 -7.58 14.92 -22.52
CA VAL A 253 -6.22 14.53 -22.92
C VAL A 253 -6.23 13.09 -23.41
N TYR A 254 -5.58 12.83 -24.56
CA TYR A 254 -5.38 11.47 -25.02
C TYR A 254 -4.33 10.76 -24.16
N ARG A 255 -4.63 9.58 -23.65
CA ARG A 255 -3.76 8.83 -22.73
C ARG A 255 -3.06 7.64 -23.39
N GLY A 256 -2.53 7.85 -24.60
CA GLY A 256 -1.82 6.80 -25.33
C GLY A 256 -2.71 5.64 -25.79
N ASP A 257 -2.16 4.44 -25.76
CA ASP A 257 -2.79 3.17 -26.17
C ASP A 257 -2.72 2.19 -25.00
N VAL A 258 -3.83 2.07 -24.24
CA VAL A 258 -3.84 1.31 -22.99
C VAL A 258 -5.22 0.73 -22.68
N ALA A 259 -5.22 -0.42 -22.00
CA ALA A 259 -6.40 -1.08 -21.45
C ALA A 259 -6.09 -1.73 -20.10
N LEU A 260 -7.13 -1.88 -19.28
CA LEU A 260 -7.09 -2.57 -17.99
C LEU A 260 -7.92 -3.86 -18.06
N ILE A 261 -7.27 -4.99 -17.83
CA ILE A 261 -7.90 -6.30 -17.69
C ILE A 261 -8.21 -6.50 -16.21
N ALA A 262 -9.49 -6.49 -15.83
CA ALA A 262 -9.89 -6.87 -14.48
C ALA A 262 -9.90 -8.41 -14.38
N ASN A 263 -9.19 -8.99 -13.41
CA ASN A 263 -9.13 -10.44 -13.30
C ASN A 263 -10.49 -11.02 -12.92
N THR A 264 -10.75 -12.24 -13.35
CA THR A 264 -11.88 -13.03 -12.85
C THR A 264 -11.52 -13.70 -11.53
N ALA A 265 -12.51 -14.09 -10.71
CA ALA A 265 -12.34 -14.77 -9.40
C ALA A 265 -11.44 -16.03 -9.38
N ASN A 266 -10.95 -16.51 -10.53
CA ASN A 266 -10.05 -17.66 -10.67
C ASN A 266 -8.62 -17.29 -11.16
N GLY A 267 -8.33 -16.02 -11.44
CA GLY A 267 -7.04 -15.51 -11.89
C GLY A 267 -6.51 -14.42 -10.95
N SER A 268 -5.26 -14.55 -10.50
CA SER A 268 -4.55 -13.54 -9.71
C SER A 268 -3.36 -13.02 -10.53
N VAL A 269 -2.76 -11.90 -10.12
CA VAL A 269 -1.49 -11.41 -10.68
C VAL A 269 -0.46 -11.32 -9.57
N ASP A 270 0.81 -11.49 -9.92
CA ASP A 270 1.94 -11.33 -9.00
C ASP A 270 2.68 -10.07 -9.40
N PRO A 271 3.24 -9.27 -8.46
CA PRO A 271 4.02 -8.06 -8.76
C PRO A 271 5.36 -8.36 -9.43
N ARG A 272 5.32 -9.04 -10.57
CA ARG A 272 6.47 -9.52 -11.33
C ARG A 272 6.27 -9.32 -12.82
N ILE A 273 7.39 -9.16 -13.52
CA ILE A 273 7.43 -9.26 -14.97
C ILE A 273 8.45 -10.31 -15.40
N TYR A 274 8.17 -10.99 -16.52
CA TYR A 274 9.15 -11.87 -17.16
C TYR A 274 10.33 -11.07 -17.72
N ARG A 275 11.53 -11.59 -17.48
CA ARG A 275 12.82 -11.07 -17.94
C ARG A 275 13.48 -12.08 -18.90
N GLY A 276 14.52 -11.66 -19.61
CA GLY A 276 15.27 -12.51 -20.54
C GLY A 276 14.58 -12.80 -21.88
N PRO A 277 15.16 -13.67 -22.72
CA PRO A 277 14.73 -13.90 -24.11
C PRO A 277 13.33 -14.52 -24.22
N ALA A 278 12.78 -14.54 -25.43
CA ALA A 278 11.52 -15.24 -25.73
C ALA A 278 11.62 -16.72 -25.30
N GLY A 279 10.64 -17.18 -24.51
CA GLY A 279 10.63 -18.51 -23.86
C GLY A 279 11.30 -18.58 -22.47
N SER A 280 11.85 -17.49 -21.95
CA SER A 280 12.38 -17.42 -20.59
C SER A 280 11.29 -17.63 -19.54
N SER A 281 11.67 -18.22 -18.41
CA SER A 281 10.88 -18.28 -17.17
C SER A 281 11.49 -17.41 -16.06
N THR A 282 12.55 -16.64 -16.35
CA THR A 282 13.11 -15.69 -15.38
C THR A 282 12.18 -14.50 -15.25
N SER A 283 12.12 -13.93 -14.05
CA SER A 283 11.28 -12.78 -13.74
C SER A 283 11.96 -11.87 -12.73
N ALA A 284 11.51 -10.63 -12.67
CA ALA A 284 11.92 -9.64 -11.69
C ALA A 284 10.68 -9.06 -11.00
N ALA A 285 10.81 -8.82 -9.70
CA ALA A 285 9.82 -8.12 -8.90
C ALA A 285 9.67 -6.66 -9.37
N ILE A 286 8.47 -6.14 -9.27
CA ILE A 286 8.12 -4.74 -9.54
C ILE A 286 8.28 -3.99 -8.23
N ASN A 287 9.02 -2.90 -8.23
CA ASN A 287 9.27 -2.13 -7.01
C ASN A 287 8.39 -0.89 -6.93
N ASP A 288 8.29 -0.14 -8.03
CA ASP A 288 7.68 1.17 -8.05
C ASP A 288 7.30 1.58 -9.48
N MET A 289 6.40 2.55 -9.59
CA MET A 289 6.30 3.34 -10.81
C MET A 289 7.52 4.26 -10.91
N TRP A 290 8.01 4.49 -12.13
CA TRP A 290 9.06 5.45 -12.35
C TRP A 290 8.61 6.84 -11.87
N SER A 291 9.45 7.54 -11.10
CA SER A 291 9.10 8.77 -10.35
C SER A 291 8.76 10.04 -11.16
N GLY A 292 8.62 9.93 -12.48
CA GLY A 292 8.32 11.04 -13.38
C GLY A 292 7.93 10.57 -14.79
N ARG A 293 7.54 11.51 -15.65
CA ARG A 293 7.20 11.20 -17.05
C ARG A 293 8.45 10.92 -17.87
N ALA A 294 8.31 10.10 -18.92
CA ALA A 294 9.36 9.77 -19.85
C ALA A 294 9.97 11.05 -20.45
N THR A 295 11.27 11.22 -20.25
CA THR A 295 12.00 12.42 -20.66
C THR A 295 13.02 12.06 -21.76
N PRO A 296 13.22 12.91 -22.78
CA PRO A 296 14.27 12.68 -23.78
C PRO A 296 15.62 12.36 -23.15
N GLY A 297 16.23 11.24 -23.56
CA GLY A 297 17.48 10.72 -23.03
C GLY A 297 17.33 9.56 -22.03
N ASP A 298 16.14 9.36 -21.46
CA ASP A 298 15.89 8.26 -20.52
C ASP A 298 16.20 6.90 -21.15
N GLN A 299 16.93 6.07 -20.40
CA GLN A 299 17.22 4.69 -20.80
C GLN A 299 16.16 3.74 -20.28
N TYR A 300 15.77 2.77 -21.10
CA TYR A 300 14.77 1.77 -20.72
C TYR A 300 14.94 0.42 -21.43
N CYS A 301 14.16 -0.55 -20.94
CA CYS A 301 13.99 -1.88 -21.46
C CYS A 301 12.52 -2.12 -21.83
N THR A 302 12.29 -3.06 -22.73
CA THR A 302 10.96 -3.56 -23.09
C THR A 302 10.91 -5.06 -22.81
N GLY A 303 9.70 -5.60 -22.61
CA GLY A 303 9.43 -7.03 -22.53
C GLY A 303 8.18 -7.38 -23.34
N GLY A 304 8.15 -8.58 -23.92
CA GLY A 304 7.00 -9.06 -24.68
C GLY A 304 7.17 -10.51 -25.10
N ARG A 305 6.08 -11.15 -25.57
CA ARG A 305 6.07 -12.58 -25.89
C ARG A 305 6.98 -12.96 -27.07
N MET A 306 7.17 -12.05 -28.03
CA MET A 306 7.87 -12.35 -29.27
C MET A 306 9.34 -11.97 -29.19
N ALA A 307 9.65 -10.75 -28.76
CA ALA A 307 11.03 -10.28 -28.64
C ALA A 307 11.70 -10.74 -27.33
N GLY A 308 10.92 -11.06 -26.30
CA GLY A 308 11.43 -11.19 -24.94
C GLY A 308 11.89 -9.82 -24.41
N GLU A 309 12.89 -9.84 -23.55
CA GLU A 309 13.52 -8.63 -23.03
C GLU A 309 14.46 -7.97 -24.04
N SER A 310 14.33 -6.66 -24.16
CA SER A 310 15.12 -5.84 -25.08
C SER A 310 15.50 -4.52 -24.39
N CYS A 311 16.76 -4.38 -23.99
CA CYS A 311 17.27 -3.19 -23.27
C CYS A 311 18.10 -2.26 -24.17
N GLY A 312 18.49 -1.10 -23.62
CA GLY A 312 19.34 -0.11 -24.29
C GLY A 312 18.57 0.87 -25.17
N TRP A 313 17.26 0.99 -24.98
CA TRP A 313 16.45 1.99 -25.65
C TRP A 313 16.67 3.37 -25.03
N THR A 314 16.57 4.40 -25.87
CA THR A 314 16.59 5.80 -25.44
C THR A 314 15.26 6.44 -25.80
N VAL A 315 14.63 7.13 -24.85
CA VAL A 315 13.48 8.00 -25.14
C VAL A 315 13.98 9.15 -26.00
N VAL A 316 13.32 9.35 -27.15
CA VAL A 316 13.63 10.44 -28.07
C VAL A 316 12.68 11.60 -27.86
N GLU A 317 11.38 11.34 -27.86
CA GLU A 317 10.35 12.38 -27.76
C GLU A 317 9.07 11.81 -27.14
N PRO A 318 8.59 12.34 -26.00
CA PRO A 318 7.25 12.04 -25.47
C PRO A 318 6.14 12.80 -26.23
N GLY A 319 4.88 12.38 -26.08
CA GLY A 319 3.73 13.10 -26.63
C GLY A 319 3.62 13.07 -28.16
N VAL A 320 4.16 12.04 -28.81
CA VAL A 320 4.08 11.89 -30.27
C VAL A 320 2.72 11.36 -30.70
N GLU A 321 2.29 11.79 -31.89
CA GLU A 321 1.07 11.37 -32.55
C GLU A 321 1.39 10.88 -33.96
N GLY A 322 0.59 9.95 -34.49
CA GLY A 322 0.88 9.39 -35.81
C GLY A 322 -0.14 8.38 -36.30
N THR A 323 0.28 7.55 -37.25
CA THR A 323 -0.59 6.59 -37.93
C THR A 323 0.15 5.28 -38.16
N TYR A 324 -0.48 4.16 -37.80
CA TYR A 324 0.03 2.82 -38.07
C TYR A 324 -0.12 2.46 -39.56
N LYS A 325 0.55 1.38 -39.97
CA LYS A 325 0.53 0.91 -41.38
C LYS A 325 -0.86 0.52 -41.89
N ASN A 326 -1.78 0.14 -41.00
CA ASN A 326 -3.17 -0.19 -41.30
C ASN A 326 -4.08 1.06 -41.39
N GLY A 327 -3.59 2.25 -41.04
CA GLY A 327 -4.32 3.52 -41.12
C GLY A 327 -4.93 4.00 -39.79
N GLU A 328 -4.86 3.19 -38.73
CA GLU A 328 -5.25 3.59 -37.37
C GLU A 328 -4.32 4.68 -36.83
N LYS A 329 -4.82 5.52 -35.93
CA LYS A 329 -4.07 6.64 -35.36
C LYS A 329 -3.68 6.39 -33.92
N PHE A 330 -2.52 6.88 -33.51
CA PHE A 330 -2.17 6.97 -32.09
C PHE A 330 -1.98 8.42 -31.69
N TYR A 331 -2.28 8.72 -30.44
CA TYR A 331 -2.11 10.03 -29.84
C TYR A 331 -1.40 9.90 -28.50
N ASN A 332 -0.54 10.87 -28.17
CA ASN A 332 0.19 10.94 -26.90
C ASN A 332 0.99 9.66 -26.53
N LEU A 333 1.77 9.12 -27.47
CA LEU A 333 2.74 8.05 -27.18
C LEU A 333 4.13 8.61 -26.94
N VAL A 334 5.01 7.80 -26.38
CA VAL A 334 6.44 8.08 -26.25
C VAL A 334 7.20 7.37 -27.37
N PHE A 335 7.96 8.14 -28.16
CA PHE A 335 8.86 7.60 -29.17
C PHE A 335 10.24 7.33 -28.56
N GLY A 336 10.74 6.11 -28.75
CA GLY A 336 12.12 5.76 -28.45
C GLY A 336 12.81 5.03 -29.58
N TRP A 337 14.13 5.02 -29.46
CA TRP A 337 15.05 4.56 -30.49
C TRP A 337 16.15 3.70 -29.91
N ARG A 338 16.61 2.72 -30.69
CA ARG A 338 17.80 1.91 -30.38
C ARG A 338 18.54 1.49 -31.65
N GLN A 339 19.86 1.38 -31.55
CA GLN A 339 20.70 0.74 -32.56
C GLN A 339 20.77 -0.79 -32.38
N GLY A 340 20.68 -1.54 -33.49
CA GLY A 340 20.93 -2.98 -33.53
C GLY A 340 19.69 -3.84 -33.78
N PRO A 341 19.88 -5.14 -34.08
CA PRO A 341 18.78 -6.07 -34.36
C PRO A 341 17.96 -6.36 -33.08
N ASN A 342 16.79 -6.99 -33.21
CA ASN A 342 15.85 -7.36 -32.13
C ASN A 342 14.93 -6.22 -31.63
N CYS A 343 14.17 -5.63 -32.56
CA CYS A 343 13.16 -4.61 -32.25
C CYS A 343 11.93 -5.22 -31.56
N VAL A 344 11.09 -4.34 -30.98
CA VAL A 344 9.70 -4.67 -30.61
C VAL A 344 8.90 -4.97 -31.87
N ILE A 345 8.21 -6.11 -31.90
CA ILE A 345 7.55 -6.64 -33.11
C ILE A 345 6.08 -6.99 -32.84
N LYS A 346 5.35 -7.36 -33.90
CA LYS A 346 3.93 -7.72 -33.78
C LYS A 346 3.77 -8.87 -32.80
N GLY A 347 3.04 -8.62 -31.72
CA GLY A 347 2.82 -9.57 -30.63
C GLY A 347 3.38 -9.11 -29.29
N ASP A 348 4.34 -8.18 -29.29
CA ASP A 348 4.87 -7.56 -28.06
C ASP A 348 3.99 -6.40 -27.55
N SER A 349 3.02 -5.95 -28.35
CA SER A 349 2.00 -4.98 -27.95
C SER A 349 1.37 -5.36 -26.61
N GLY A 350 1.22 -4.39 -25.72
CA GLY A 350 0.78 -4.57 -24.35
C GLY A 350 1.89 -4.95 -23.37
N GLY A 351 3.09 -5.29 -23.84
CA GLY A 351 4.21 -5.71 -22.99
C GLY A 351 4.81 -4.58 -22.13
N PRO A 352 5.44 -4.90 -20.98
CA PRO A 352 5.96 -3.92 -20.05
C PRO A 352 7.17 -3.16 -20.61
N VAL A 353 7.19 -1.85 -20.38
CA VAL A 353 8.34 -0.96 -20.55
C VAL A 353 8.83 -0.58 -19.16
N TYR A 354 10.11 -0.76 -18.88
CA TYR A 354 10.65 -0.62 -17.53
C TYR A 354 12.13 -0.23 -17.53
N THR A 355 12.62 0.16 -16.37
CA THR A 355 14.06 0.20 -16.10
C THR A 355 14.41 -0.78 -14.99
N VAL A 356 15.57 -1.39 -15.15
CA VAL A 356 16.15 -2.27 -14.12
C VAL A 356 16.80 -1.38 -13.07
N ARG A 357 16.34 -1.49 -11.84
CA ARG A 357 16.93 -0.79 -10.71
C ARG A 357 18.26 -1.44 -10.35
N SER A 358 19.05 -0.72 -9.55
CA SER A 358 20.28 -1.29 -8.98
C SER A 358 20.00 -2.50 -8.12
N ASP A 359 18.77 -2.63 -7.58
CA ASP A 359 18.28 -3.73 -6.77
C ASP A 359 17.73 -4.95 -7.57
N GLY A 360 17.94 -4.98 -8.88
CA GLY A 360 17.48 -6.05 -9.77
C GLY A 360 15.96 -6.12 -9.96
N LYS A 361 15.17 -5.37 -9.16
CA LYS A 361 13.75 -5.13 -9.40
C LYS A 361 13.57 -4.17 -10.57
N VAL A 362 12.33 -3.98 -10.96
CA VAL A 362 11.99 -3.09 -12.07
C VAL A 362 11.13 -1.93 -11.61
N ALA A 363 11.39 -0.77 -12.19
CA ALA A 363 10.51 0.38 -12.13
C ALA A 363 9.67 0.44 -13.42
N ALA A 364 8.35 0.49 -13.29
CA ALA A 364 7.46 0.55 -14.43
C ALA A 364 7.58 1.91 -15.14
N LYS A 365 7.71 1.91 -16.47
CA LYS A 365 7.83 3.12 -17.30
C LYS A 365 6.71 3.26 -18.32
N GLY A 366 6.06 2.17 -18.72
CA GLY A 366 4.95 2.25 -19.65
C GLY A 366 4.52 0.93 -20.27
N ILE A 367 3.59 1.02 -21.21
CA ILE A 367 2.99 -0.11 -21.91
C ILE A 367 3.32 -0.02 -23.40
N THR A 368 3.91 -1.09 -23.93
CA THR A 368 4.33 -1.18 -25.34
C THR A 368 3.11 -1.06 -26.25
N SER A 369 3.11 -0.10 -27.17
CA SER A 369 2.08 -0.01 -28.21
C SER A 369 2.55 -0.68 -29.50
N GLY A 370 3.79 -0.44 -29.92
CA GLY A 370 4.34 -1.09 -31.11
C GLY A 370 5.74 -0.63 -31.51
N GLY A 371 6.26 -1.18 -32.60
CA GLY A 371 7.61 -0.90 -33.07
C GLY A 371 7.85 -1.25 -34.55
N THR A 372 9.11 -1.18 -34.95
CA THR A 372 9.57 -1.50 -36.32
C THR A 372 9.79 -2.99 -36.55
N THR A 373 9.79 -3.42 -37.81
CA THR A 373 9.90 -4.83 -38.23
C THR A 373 11.26 -5.48 -37.93
N GLU A 374 11.25 -6.81 -37.76
CA GLU A 374 12.33 -7.73 -37.31
C GLU A 374 13.75 -7.58 -37.90
N SER A 375 13.96 -6.84 -39.00
CA SER A 375 15.24 -6.79 -39.74
C SER A 375 15.85 -5.39 -39.86
N ALA A 376 15.44 -4.43 -39.04
CA ALA A 376 15.98 -3.08 -39.08
C ALA A 376 17.33 -2.98 -38.34
N ALA A 377 18.30 -2.27 -38.93
CA ALA A 377 19.55 -1.90 -38.25
C ALA A 377 19.32 -0.84 -37.15
N GLU A 378 18.17 -0.17 -37.20
CA GLU A 378 17.70 0.85 -36.28
C GLU A 378 16.27 0.50 -35.88
N CYS A 379 16.01 0.41 -34.58
CA CYS A 379 14.71 0.06 -34.04
C CYS A 379 13.99 1.30 -33.54
N HIS A 380 12.71 1.42 -33.89
CA HIS A 380 11.79 2.41 -33.33
C HIS A 380 10.79 1.71 -32.43
N HIS A 381 10.43 2.37 -31.35
CA HIS A 381 9.47 1.89 -30.38
C HIS A 381 8.54 3.02 -29.94
N TYR A 382 7.27 2.67 -29.76
CA TYR A 382 6.20 3.55 -29.31
C TYR A 382 5.51 2.90 -28.11
N PHE A 383 5.38 3.63 -27.01
CA PHE A 383 4.75 3.14 -25.80
C PHE A 383 3.91 4.22 -25.11
N THR A 384 2.92 3.79 -24.35
CA THR A 384 2.14 4.64 -23.45
C THR A 384 2.93 4.82 -22.16
N ASP A 385 3.15 6.06 -21.73
CA ASP A 385 3.80 6.34 -20.45
C ASP A 385 3.02 5.72 -19.29
N ILE A 386 3.70 5.18 -18.27
CA ILE A 386 3.03 4.55 -17.13
C ILE A 386 2.13 5.53 -16.36
N TRP A 387 2.50 6.82 -16.32
CA TRP A 387 1.66 7.84 -15.71
C TRP A 387 0.42 8.13 -16.55
N ASP A 388 0.48 8.02 -17.87
CA ASP A 388 -0.72 8.13 -18.69
C ASP A 388 -1.62 6.91 -18.53
N ALA A 389 -1.08 5.71 -18.33
CA ALA A 389 -1.87 4.54 -17.94
C ALA A 389 -2.53 4.74 -16.56
N TYR A 390 -1.78 5.29 -15.60
CA TYR A 390 -2.24 5.59 -14.25
C TYR A 390 -3.38 6.61 -14.22
N TYR A 391 -3.26 7.72 -14.96
CA TYR A 391 -4.33 8.73 -15.04
C TYR A 391 -5.53 8.30 -15.89
N ALA A 392 -5.32 7.35 -16.81
CA ALA A 392 -6.35 6.86 -17.71
C ALA A 392 -7.27 5.82 -17.09
N LEU A 393 -6.71 4.99 -16.22
CA LEU A 393 -7.30 3.74 -15.79
C LEU A 393 -7.27 3.70 -14.27
N PRO A 394 -8.41 3.44 -13.62
CA PRO A 394 -8.49 3.45 -12.17
C PRO A 394 -7.57 2.38 -11.56
N GLY A 395 -7.07 2.66 -10.36
CA GLY A 395 -6.16 1.78 -9.63
C GLY A 395 -4.68 2.16 -9.68
N PHE A 396 -3.81 1.27 -9.22
CA PHE A 396 -2.37 1.50 -9.09
C PHE A 396 -1.53 0.26 -9.42
N LEU A 397 -0.23 0.47 -9.63
CA LEU A 397 0.73 -0.59 -9.90
C LEU A 397 0.86 -1.53 -8.69
N LEU A 398 0.71 -2.83 -8.90
CA LEU A 398 1.00 -3.83 -7.86
C LEU A 398 2.52 -4.04 -7.75
N THR A 399 3.08 -3.90 -6.55
CA THR A 399 4.52 -3.99 -6.28
C THR A 399 4.86 -5.12 -5.29
N ASP A 400 6.13 -5.49 -5.19
CA ASP A 400 6.62 -6.54 -4.29
C ASP A 400 6.57 -6.14 -2.80
N THR A 401 6.06 -4.93 -2.50
CA THR A 401 5.72 -4.47 -1.15
C THR A 401 4.21 -4.41 -0.91
N THR A 402 3.37 -4.42 -1.96
CA THR A 402 1.91 -4.51 -1.80
C THR A 402 1.51 -5.94 -1.43
N THR A 403 1.41 -6.22 -0.13
CA THR A 403 0.52 -7.28 0.35
C THR A 403 -0.89 -6.72 0.33
N VAL A 404 -1.83 -7.30 -0.42
CA VAL A 404 -3.26 -6.99 -0.26
C VAL A 404 -3.70 -7.55 1.09
N THR A 405 -3.44 -6.80 2.15
CA THR A 405 -4.02 -7.00 3.46
C THR A 405 -5.27 -6.16 3.51
N GLY A 406 -6.40 -6.76 3.86
CA GLY A 406 -7.60 -5.97 4.15
C GLY A 406 -7.31 -4.97 5.28
N ALA A 407 -8.05 -3.87 5.27
CA ALA A 407 -8.05 -2.90 6.34
C ALA A 407 -8.40 -3.55 7.68
N ALA A 408 -7.94 -2.95 8.77
CA ALA A 408 -8.17 -3.48 10.10
C ALA A 408 -8.50 -2.37 11.09
N PRO A 409 -8.96 -2.68 12.32
CA PRO A 409 -9.27 -1.65 13.32
C PRO A 409 -8.05 -1.01 14.00
N ALA A 410 -8.17 0.28 14.32
CA ALA A 410 -7.35 0.96 15.30
C ALA A 410 -8.17 1.84 16.24
N MET A 411 -7.74 1.98 17.50
CA MET A 411 -8.43 2.82 18.49
C MET A 411 -7.51 3.39 19.57
N PHE A 412 -7.77 4.63 19.98
CA PHE A 412 -7.16 5.22 21.18
C PHE A 412 -7.94 4.85 22.44
N TYR A 413 -7.27 4.18 23.38
CA TYR A 413 -7.81 3.75 24.66
C TYR A 413 -7.14 4.48 25.83
N GLY A 414 -7.96 4.95 26.77
CA GLY A 414 -7.51 5.44 28.08
C GLY A 414 -8.39 6.55 28.62
N THR A 415 -8.08 7.02 29.82
CA THR A 415 -8.80 8.13 30.48
C THR A 415 -7.84 9.17 31.09
N GLY A 416 -6.55 9.06 30.79
CA GLY A 416 -5.50 9.89 31.38
C GLY A 416 -4.42 10.31 30.40
N THR A 417 -3.25 10.66 30.92
CA THR A 417 -2.13 11.24 30.17
C THR A 417 -1.21 10.20 29.53
N SER A 418 -1.61 8.93 29.48
CA SER A 418 -0.80 7.85 28.92
C SER A 418 -1.72 6.84 28.21
N PRO A 419 -2.38 7.25 27.10
CA PRO A 419 -3.24 6.36 26.34
C PRO A 419 -2.42 5.33 25.57
N ILE A 420 -3.15 4.33 25.10
CA ILE A 420 -2.65 3.29 24.21
C ILE A 420 -3.38 3.46 22.88
N LEU A 421 -2.65 3.52 21.78
CA LEU A 421 -3.22 3.33 20.45
C LEU A 421 -3.14 1.85 20.13
N PHE A 422 -4.29 1.20 20.21
CA PHE A 422 -4.47 -0.20 19.96
C PHE A 422 -4.68 -0.44 18.47
N ARG A 423 -3.93 -1.38 17.88
CA ARG A 423 -4.04 -1.73 16.46
C ARG A 423 -4.24 -3.22 16.24
N TRP A 424 -4.87 -3.60 15.14
CA TRP A 424 -5.07 -4.99 14.71
C TRP A 424 -4.68 -5.13 13.25
N TYR A 425 -4.30 -6.32 12.79
CA TYR A 425 -4.15 -6.60 11.36
C TYR A 425 -5.36 -7.38 10.87
N SER A 426 -5.65 -7.36 9.56
CA SER A 426 -6.64 -8.26 8.98
C SER A 426 -5.98 -9.56 8.50
N SER A 427 -6.61 -10.69 8.83
CA SER A 427 -6.36 -11.97 8.15
C SER A 427 -7.46 -12.29 7.13
N ASN A 428 -8.21 -11.28 6.70
CA ASN A 428 -9.39 -11.31 5.84
C ASN A 428 -10.59 -12.10 6.41
N THR A 429 -10.47 -12.57 7.65
CA THR A 429 -11.48 -13.39 8.34
C THR A 429 -11.47 -13.20 9.86
N ALA A 430 -10.48 -12.49 10.38
CA ALA A 430 -10.30 -12.19 11.79
C ALA A 430 -9.40 -10.96 11.94
N PHE A 431 -9.45 -10.34 13.11
CA PHE A 431 -8.55 -9.25 13.50
C PHE A 431 -7.61 -9.72 14.62
N PRO A 432 -6.45 -10.34 14.31
CA PRO A 432 -5.38 -10.53 15.29
C PRO A 432 -4.79 -9.20 15.76
N ARG A 433 -4.34 -9.17 17.01
CA ARG A 433 -3.70 -7.99 17.63
C ARG A 433 -2.38 -7.66 16.92
N ALA A 434 -2.20 -6.39 16.57
CA ALA A 434 -0.98 -5.84 15.99
C ALA A 434 -0.06 -5.25 17.07
N ASN A 435 0.98 -4.53 16.63
CA ASN A 435 1.74 -3.66 17.52
C ASN A 435 0.90 -2.47 17.94
N ASP A 436 0.93 -2.18 19.22
CA ASP A 436 0.27 -1.02 19.81
C ASP A 436 1.29 0.11 20.01
N TRP A 437 0.85 1.36 19.93
CA TRP A 437 1.65 2.48 20.42
C TRP A 437 1.30 2.78 21.88
N THR A 438 2.34 2.92 22.71
CA THR A 438 2.20 3.30 24.11
C THR A 438 3.15 4.45 24.43
N THR A 439 2.79 5.26 25.42
CA THR A 439 3.65 6.34 25.90
C THR A 439 3.66 6.40 27.41
N SER A 440 4.82 6.71 28.00
CA SER A 440 4.98 6.99 29.43
C SER A 440 4.91 8.48 29.77
N GLY A 441 4.62 9.33 28.76
CA GLY A 441 4.61 10.79 28.85
C GLY A 441 3.27 11.41 29.24
N SER A 442 3.11 12.70 28.94
CA SER A 442 1.91 13.51 29.21
C SER A 442 1.02 13.72 27.98
N TYR A 443 0.74 12.65 27.23
CA TYR A 443 -0.11 12.69 26.04
C TYR A 443 -1.53 12.34 26.45
N SER A 444 -2.49 13.25 26.33
CA SER A 444 -3.79 13.05 26.97
C SER A 444 -4.89 12.80 25.95
N VAL A 445 -5.57 11.67 26.10
CA VAL A 445 -6.62 11.25 25.16
C VAL A 445 -7.80 12.22 25.10
N SER A 446 -8.07 12.97 26.18
CA SER A 446 -9.13 14.00 26.17
C SER A 446 -8.85 15.16 25.22
N GLN A 447 -7.58 15.36 24.81
CA GLN A 447 -7.18 16.41 23.88
C GLN A 447 -7.35 15.95 22.43
N ILE A 448 -7.53 14.65 22.20
CA ILE A 448 -7.96 14.11 20.91
C ILE A 448 -9.48 14.34 20.77
N GLY A 449 -10.25 14.05 21.82
CA GLY A 449 -11.71 14.00 21.72
C GLY A 449 -12.13 12.85 20.80
N ASP A 450 -13.00 13.14 19.84
CA ASP A 450 -13.44 12.18 18.80
C ASP A 450 -12.86 12.57 17.42
N ARG A 451 -11.74 13.29 17.38
CA ARG A 451 -11.08 13.79 16.16
C ARG A 451 -9.91 12.90 15.74
N MET A 452 -10.25 11.72 15.24
CA MET A 452 -9.32 10.70 14.76
C MET A 452 -9.81 10.18 13.41
N ALA A 453 -8.90 10.05 12.45
CA ALA A 453 -9.17 9.48 11.14
C ALA A 453 -7.91 8.76 10.63
N SER A 454 -8.06 7.96 9.59
CA SER A 454 -6.98 7.24 8.91
C SER A 454 -7.00 7.52 7.41
N GLY A 455 -5.86 7.31 6.78
CA GLY A 455 -5.64 7.47 5.35
C GLY A 455 -4.14 7.50 5.04
N ASP A 456 -3.76 7.32 3.78
CA ASP A 456 -2.38 7.35 3.31
C ASP A 456 -1.90 8.80 3.13
N PHE A 457 -1.49 9.44 4.23
CA PHE A 457 -1.01 10.82 4.21
C PHE A 457 0.39 10.95 3.59
N ASN A 458 1.12 9.85 3.43
CA ASN A 458 2.54 9.85 3.08
C ASN A 458 2.85 9.23 1.69
N GLY A 459 1.85 8.59 1.07
CA GLY A 459 1.84 7.99 -0.27
C GLY A 459 2.63 6.71 -0.40
N ASP A 460 2.86 5.97 0.70
CA ASP A 460 3.60 4.72 0.67
C ASP A 460 2.71 3.48 0.44
N GLY A 461 1.40 3.69 0.31
CA GLY A 461 0.39 2.64 0.11
C GLY A 461 -0.11 2.02 1.42
N THR A 462 0.22 2.64 2.56
CA THR A 462 -0.13 2.22 3.91
C THR A 462 -0.88 3.36 4.61
N ASP A 463 -1.98 3.03 5.28
CA ASP A 463 -2.74 4.03 6.02
C ASP A 463 -2.03 4.42 7.31
N ASP A 464 -2.00 5.73 7.49
CA ASP A 464 -1.57 6.40 8.69
C ASP A 464 -2.78 6.75 9.57
N ILE A 465 -2.52 7.18 10.80
CA ILE A 465 -3.57 7.73 11.68
C ILE A 465 -3.25 9.18 11.99
N VAL A 466 -4.22 10.07 11.79
CA VAL A 466 -4.13 11.48 12.15
C VAL A 466 -5.12 11.81 13.27
N VAL A 467 -4.66 12.63 14.21
CA VAL A 467 -5.52 13.22 15.24
C VAL A 467 -5.36 14.73 15.31
N ALA A 468 -6.47 15.44 15.52
CA ALA A 468 -6.46 16.86 15.80
C ALA A 468 -6.35 17.11 17.31
N TYR A 469 -5.12 17.27 17.78
CA TYR A 469 -4.80 17.36 19.19
C TYR A 469 -4.95 18.81 19.70
N ASP A 470 -5.75 18.98 20.74
CA ASP A 470 -6.09 20.27 21.32
C ASP A 470 -5.01 20.82 22.28
N TYR A 471 -4.54 22.03 21.99
CA TYR A 471 -3.63 22.82 22.83
C TYR A 471 -4.33 24.04 23.47
N GLY A 472 -5.66 24.05 23.50
CA GLY A 472 -6.55 25.00 24.17
C GLY A 472 -6.91 26.24 23.37
N SER A 473 -5.96 26.84 22.66
CA SER A 473 -6.20 28.00 21.76
C SER A 473 -5.82 27.75 20.31
N THR A 474 -5.16 26.63 20.07
CA THR A 474 -4.68 26.11 18.80
C THR A 474 -4.84 24.59 18.87
N PHE A 475 -4.86 23.92 17.73
CA PHE A 475 -4.65 22.49 17.62
C PHE A 475 -3.41 22.18 16.76
N ARG A 476 -2.94 20.93 16.86
CA ARG A 476 -1.96 20.34 15.95
C ARG A 476 -2.49 19.06 15.33
N PHE A 477 -2.08 18.78 14.10
CA PHE A 477 -2.22 17.44 13.54
C PHE A 477 -1.06 16.59 14.01
N HIS A 478 -1.36 15.56 14.79
CA HIS A 478 -0.41 14.54 15.18
C HIS A 478 -0.65 13.31 14.30
N VAL A 479 0.42 12.82 13.67
CA VAL A 479 0.36 11.67 12.76
C VAL A 479 1.10 10.50 13.39
N PHE A 480 0.52 9.31 13.21
CA PHE A 480 1.06 8.01 13.56
C PHE A 480 1.21 7.24 12.25
N GLU A 481 2.42 7.25 11.70
CA GLU A 481 2.69 6.56 10.43
C GLU A 481 2.51 5.05 10.59
N ASP A 482 2.05 4.37 9.54
CA ASP A 482 1.63 2.95 9.57
C ASP A 482 0.59 2.67 10.68
N GLY A 483 -0.13 3.70 11.14
CA GLY A 483 -1.05 3.64 12.27
C GLY A 483 -0.41 3.41 13.64
N TYR A 484 0.92 3.50 13.82
CA TYR A 484 1.54 3.38 15.16
C TYR A 484 2.83 4.19 15.40
N TYR A 485 3.52 4.66 14.37
CA TYR A 485 4.76 5.43 14.52
C TYR A 485 4.47 6.93 14.74
N TYR A 486 4.38 7.32 16.01
CA TYR A 486 4.14 8.71 16.38
C TYR A 486 5.26 9.66 15.92
N GLN A 487 4.90 10.67 15.12
CA GLN A 487 5.82 11.65 14.55
C GLN A 487 6.24 12.76 15.54
N GLY A 488 5.77 12.69 16.79
CA GLY A 488 6.18 13.60 17.87
C GLY A 488 5.32 14.86 17.98
N ASP A 489 5.49 15.55 19.10
CA ASP A 489 4.61 16.67 19.51
C ASP A 489 4.69 17.90 18.61
N ALA A 490 5.69 17.98 17.71
CA ALA A 490 5.74 19.04 16.71
C ALA A 490 4.53 18.96 15.76
N GLY A 491 4.03 17.74 15.52
CA GLY A 491 2.96 17.47 14.58
C GLY A 491 3.33 17.82 13.14
N TRP A 492 2.40 17.53 12.24
CA TRP A 492 2.48 17.82 10.81
C TRP A 492 1.90 19.18 10.46
N TYR A 493 1.16 19.79 11.40
CA TYR A 493 0.59 21.13 11.27
C TYR A 493 0.35 21.75 12.63
N THR A 494 0.49 23.07 12.72
CA THR A 494 0.04 23.86 13.86
C THR A 494 -0.88 24.96 13.34
N SER A 495 -2.11 24.97 13.86
CA SER A 495 -3.08 26.00 13.52
C SER A 495 -2.73 27.37 14.13
N GLY A 496 -3.29 28.43 13.53
CA GLY A 496 -3.50 29.69 14.23
C GLY A 496 -4.55 29.56 15.34
N SER A 497 -5.13 30.67 15.79
CA SER A 497 -6.20 30.60 16.79
C SER A 497 -7.39 29.80 16.25
N PHE A 498 -7.69 28.67 16.89
CA PHE A 498 -8.71 27.74 16.44
C PHE A 498 -9.28 26.98 17.65
N ALA A 499 -10.58 27.13 17.87
CA ALA A 499 -11.33 26.42 18.91
C ALA A 499 -11.74 25.05 18.37
N VAL A 500 -10.83 24.08 18.42
CA VAL A 500 -10.97 22.76 17.79
C VAL A 500 -12.11 21.94 18.39
N GLU A 501 -12.59 22.28 19.58
CA GLU A 501 -13.77 21.70 20.20
C GLU A 501 -15.07 21.92 19.39
N ASN A 502 -15.14 22.96 18.57
CA ASN A 502 -16.29 23.22 17.70
C ASN A 502 -16.39 22.26 16.50
N VAL A 503 -15.37 21.42 16.28
CA VAL A 503 -15.40 20.33 15.30
C VAL A 503 -16.06 19.07 15.86
N ALA A 504 -15.88 18.77 17.15
CA ALA A 504 -16.30 17.49 17.76
C ALA A 504 -15.89 16.29 16.88
N GLY A 505 -16.77 15.32 16.61
CA GLY A 505 -16.48 14.14 15.78
C GLY A 505 -16.59 14.36 14.25
N ARG A 506 -16.56 15.61 13.77
CA ARG A 506 -16.76 15.94 12.34
C ARG A 506 -15.45 16.17 11.58
N MET A 507 -14.47 15.30 11.81
CA MET A 507 -13.21 15.25 11.07
C MET A 507 -13.25 14.04 10.14
N VAL A 508 -12.97 14.25 8.86
CA VAL A 508 -12.94 13.21 7.83
C VAL A 508 -11.68 13.33 6.99
N VAL A 509 -11.36 12.26 6.27
CA VAL A 509 -10.18 12.13 5.43
C VAL A 509 -10.59 11.65 4.06
N GLY A 510 -9.87 12.08 3.03
CA GLY A 510 -10.01 11.62 1.65
C GLY A 510 -9.12 12.45 0.73
N ASN A 511 -8.89 11.99 -0.49
CA ASN A 511 -8.09 12.64 -1.52
C ASN A 511 -8.91 13.71 -2.27
N TRP A 512 -9.02 14.91 -1.70
CA TRP A 512 -9.85 15.98 -2.28
C TRP A 512 -9.25 16.60 -3.56
N ASP A 513 -7.93 16.51 -3.76
CA ASP A 513 -7.24 17.25 -4.82
C ASP A 513 -6.57 16.37 -5.89
N GLY A 514 -6.71 15.05 -5.77
CA GLY A 514 -6.33 14.06 -6.77
C GLY A 514 -4.84 13.76 -6.83
N ASP A 515 -4.08 14.16 -5.79
CA ASP A 515 -2.63 13.96 -5.73
C ASP A 515 -2.21 12.63 -5.07
N LEU A 516 -3.20 11.83 -4.64
CA LEU A 516 -3.07 10.50 -4.06
C LEU A 516 -2.52 10.46 -2.64
N TYR A 517 -2.27 11.61 -2.05
CA TYR A 517 -2.18 11.71 -0.61
C TYR A 517 -3.59 11.94 -0.07
N ASP A 518 -3.91 11.24 1.00
CA ASP A 518 -5.12 11.56 1.73
C ASP A 518 -4.99 12.94 2.40
N ASP A 519 -6.09 13.67 2.44
CA ASP A 519 -6.17 15.01 2.99
C ASP A 519 -7.15 15.07 4.15
N VAL A 520 -7.08 16.11 4.99
CA VAL A 520 -7.97 16.25 6.15
C VAL A 520 -9.04 17.31 5.91
N ALA A 521 -10.29 17.02 6.24
CA ALA A 521 -11.36 18.01 6.32
C ALA A 521 -12.01 18.07 7.71
N MET A 522 -12.44 19.26 8.12
CA MET A 522 -13.17 19.49 9.36
C MET A 522 -14.41 20.37 9.16
N LEU A 523 -15.57 19.88 9.60
CA LEU A 523 -16.80 20.67 9.64
C LEU A 523 -16.97 21.34 11.02
N TYR A 524 -16.78 22.65 11.02
CA TYR A 524 -16.69 23.53 12.18
C TYR A 524 -18.02 24.25 12.47
N ASP A 525 -18.43 24.33 13.74
CA ASP A 525 -19.54 25.19 14.19
C ASP A 525 -19.14 26.67 14.21
N ALA A 526 -19.59 27.44 13.21
CA ALA A 526 -19.33 28.87 13.12
C ALA A 526 -20.30 29.72 13.97
N GLY A 527 -21.25 29.08 14.67
CA GLY A 527 -22.24 29.73 15.50
C GLY A 527 -23.38 30.40 14.71
N GLY A 528 -24.46 30.74 15.43
CA GLY A 528 -25.63 31.40 14.84
C GLY A 528 -26.37 30.56 13.79
N GLY A 529 -26.18 29.24 13.80
CA GLY A 529 -26.76 28.32 12.83
C GLY A 529 -25.98 28.18 11.52
N ASN A 530 -24.74 28.68 11.48
CA ASN A 530 -23.83 28.55 10.34
C ASN A 530 -22.73 27.53 10.63
N SER A 531 -22.11 26.99 9.59
CA SER A 531 -20.93 26.14 9.70
C SER A 531 -19.83 26.61 8.75
N ARG A 532 -18.65 26.02 8.89
CA ARG A 532 -17.54 26.20 7.96
C ARG A 532 -16.84 24.87 7.74
N ILE A 533 -16.47 24.56 6.50
CA ILE A 533 -15.58 23.43 6.23
C ILE A 533 -14.17 23.98 6.03
N TYR A 534 -13.20 23.36 6.68
CA TYR A 534 -11.78 23.57 6.46
C TYR A 534 -11.20 22.32 5.80
N THR A 535 -10.36 22.49 4.79
CA THR A 535 -9.59 21.39 4.17
C THR A 535 -8.10 21.68 4.28
N TRP A 536 -7.33 20.64 4.58
CA TRP A 536 -5.88 20.66 4.62
C TRP A 536 -5.33 19.61 3.68
N ARG A 537 -4.46 20.05 2.78
CA ARG A 537 -3.76 19.18 1.86
C ARG A 537 -2.57 18.53 2.55
N SER A 538 -2.36 17.23 2.37
CA SER A 538 -1.11 16.58 2.74
C SER A 538 0.02 16.92 1.76
N THR A 539 1.25 16.84 2.24
CA THR A 539 2.47 17.04 1.45
C THR A 539 3.40 15.83 1.52
N GLY A 540 2.90 14.72 2.04
CA GLY A 540 3.67 13.51 2.34
C GLY A 540 4.49 13.56 3.63
N SER A 541 4.61 14.73 4.28
CA SER A 541 5.38 14.92 5.52
C SER A 541 4.88 16.06 6.41
N GLY A 542 3.68 16.56 6.12
CA GLY A 542 3.10 17.76 6.71
C GLY A 542 1.74 18.07 6.08
N PHE A 543 0.96 18.94 6.71
CA PHE A 543 -0.28 19.45 6.13
C PHE A 543 -0.24 20.96 5.90
N GLU A 544 -0.87 21.41 4.82
CA GLU A 544 -1.06 22.83 4.50
C GLU A 544 -2.56 23.15 4.43
N LEU A 545 -2.98 24.30 4.97
CA LEU A 545 -4.37 24.71 4.85
C LEU A 545 -4.68 24.99 3.38
N LEU A 546 -5.51 24.15 2.78
CA LEU A 546 -5.89 24.24 1.38
C LEU A 546 -7.00 25.29 1.20
N SER A 547 -8.06 25.20 2.01
CA SER A 547 -9.20 26.09 1.88
C SER A 547 -10.08 26.17 3.14
N GLN A 548 -10.90 27.22 3.21
CA GLN A 548 -12.03 27.32 4.13
C GLN A 548 -13.27 27.84 3.40
N GLN A 549 -14.43 27.26 3.66
CA GLN A 549 -15.70 27.67 3.05
C GLN A 549 -16.80 27.87 4.10
N ASP A 550 -17.36 29.07 4.14
CA ASP A 550 -18.51 29.40 4.99
C ASP A 550 -19.84 28.91 4.39
N ILE A 551 -20.67 28.26 5.21
CA ILE A 551 -21.96 27.73 4.80
C ILE A 551 -23.06 28.35 5.68
N ALA A 552 -23.74 29.34 5.11
CA ALA A 552 -24.82 30.04 5.81
C ALA A 552 -26.05 29.14 6.02
N GLY A 553 -26.61 29.19 7.23
CA GLY A 553 -27.83 28.45 7.59
C GLY A 553 -27.66 26.93 7.64
N TYR A 554 -26.43 26.43 7.72
CA TYR A 554 -26.11 25.00 7.79
C TYR A 554 -25.67 24.62 9.20
N SER A 555 -26.64 24.52 10.11
CA SER A 555 -26.34 24.25 11.53
C SER A 555 -25.82 22.84 11.78
N VAL A 556 -24.67 22.73 12.45
CA VAL A 556 -24.11 21.45 12.91
C VAL A 556 -25.00 20.69 13.89
N ALA A 557 -25.91 21.38 14.59
CA ALA A 557 -26.88 20.73 15.49
C ALA A 557 -27.85 19.79 14.75
N ASN A 558 -28.10 20.05 13.46
CA ASN A 558 -28.89 19.17 12.60
C ASN A 558 -28.05 18.02 12.01
N ILE A 559 -26.73 18.08 12.16
CA ILE A 559 -25.77 17.11 11.62
C ILE A 559 -25.34 16.13 12.70
N GLY A 560 -25.08 16.60 13.93
CA GLY A 560 -24.37 15.79 14.93
C GLY A 560 -22.94 15.55 14.46
N ASP A 561 -22.44 14.32 14.57
CA ASP A 561 -21.14 13.91 14.02
C ASP A 561 -21.27 13.04 12.76
N ARG A 562 -22.44 13.08 12.08
CA ARG A 562 -22.71 12.30 10.86
C ARG A 562 -22.11 12.95 9.61
N VAL A 563 -20.78 12.91 9.53
CA VAL A 563 -19.96 13.33 8.39
C VAL A 563 -19.03 12.18 8.04
N ALA A 564 -18.99 11.79 6.78
CA ALA A 564 -18.12 10.74 6.26
C ALA A 564 -17.63 11.16 4.86
N ALA A 565 -16.68 10.42 4.32
CA ALA A 565 -16.06 10.75 3.04
C ALA A 565 -15.83 9.51 2.18
N GLY A 566 -15.71 9.73 0.88
CA GLY A 566 -15.44 8.76 -0.17
C GLY A 566 -15.82 9.36 -1.52
N ASP A 567 -15.23 8.85 -2.60
CA ASP A 567 -15.54 9.24 -3.98
C ASP A 567 -16.96 8.78 -4.34
N VAL A 568 -17.98 9.60 -4.09
CA VAL A 568 -19.38 9.18 -4.31
C VAL A 568 -19.85 9.39 -5.75
N ASP A 569 -19.00 9.96 -6.59
CA ASP A 569 -19.32 10.31 -7.97
C ASP A 569 -18.39 9.71 -9.04
N GLY A 570 -17.42 8.91 -8.61
CA GLY A 570 -16.56 8.08 -9.44
C GLY A 570 -15.56 8.88 -10.26
N ASP A 571 -15.27 10.11 -9.84
CA ASP A 571 -14.40 11.02 -10.59
C ASP A 571 -12.92 10.93 -10.18
N GLY A 572 -12.61 10.08 -9.19
CA GLY A 572 -11.28 9.81 -8.68
C GLY A 572 -10.86 10.76 -7.55
N HIS A 573 -11.77 11.61 -7.06
CA HIS A 573 -11.56 12.44 -5.89
C HIS A 573 -12.60 12.13 -4.82
N ASP A 574 -12.21 12.19 -3.55
CA ASP A 574 -13.17 11.97 -2.48
C ASP A 574 -14.11 13.17 -2.27
N ASP A 575 -15.29 12.87 -1.75
CA ASP A 575 -16.32 13.83 -1.44
C ASP A 575 -16.71 13.78 0.03
N ILE A 576 -17.20 14.90 0.57
CA ILE A 576 -17.79 14.91 1.92
C ILE A 576 -19.29 14.67 1.82
N VAL A 577 -19.77 13.64 2.51
CA VAL A 577 -21.19 13.32 2.65
C VAL A 577 -21.67 13.66 4.06
N VAL A 578 -22.82 14.34 4.14
CA VAL A 578 -23.42 14.76 5.41
C VAL A 578 -24.87 14.31 5.52
N ALA A 579 -25.20 13.60 6.61
CA ALA A 579 -26.59 13.26 6.95
C ALA A 579 -27.25 14.40 7.75
N TYR A 580 -28.02 15.25 7.07
CA TYR A 580 -28.62 16.46 7.64
C TYR A 580 -30.08 16.25 8.06
N SER A 581 -30.37 16.48 9.35
CA SER A 581 -31.73 16.37 9.91
C SER A 581 -32.65 17.50 9.46
N LEU A 582 -33.85 17.11 9.04
CA LEU A 582 -34.99 17.99 8.79
C LEU A 582 -36.10 17.81 9.84
N GLY A 583 -35.75 17.23 11.00
CA GLY A 583 -36.67 16.89 12.07
C GLY A 583 -37.25 15.47 11.91
N SER A 584 -38.29 15.32 11.09
CA SER A 584 -38.95 14.00 10.87
C SER A 584 -38.48 13.27 9.61
N THR A 585 -37.61 13.90 8.83
CA THR A 585 -36.94 13.37 7.65
C THR A 585 -35.47 13.79 7.71
N PHE A 586 -34.66 13.32 6.77
CA PHE A 586 -33.31 13.80 6.59
C PHE A 586 -32.97 13.89 5.10
N ARG A 587 -31.82 14.49 4.81
CA ARG A 587 -31.22 14.46 3.47
C ARG A 587 -29.74 14.14 3.55
N PHE A 588 -29.19 13.58 2.47
CA PHE A 588 -27.75 13.54 2.26
C PHE A 588 -27.35 14.74 1.42
N ASP A 589 -26.45 15.56 1.97
CA ASP A 589 -25.80 16.64 1.24
C ASP A 589 -24.37 16.23 0.93
N VAL A 590 -23.96 16.40 -0.34
CA VAL A 590 -22.63 16.06 -0.86
C VAL A 590 -21.88 17.36 -1.17
N PHE A 591 -20.60 17.39 -0.81
CA PHE A 591 -19.66 18.46 -1.12
C PHE A 591 -18.50 17.87 -1.94
N PRO A 592 -18.54 18.02 -3.27
CA PRO A 592 -17.52 17.44 -4.11
C PRO A 592 -16.13 18.03 -3.86
N PHE A 593 -15.07 17.24 -3.98
CA PHE A 593 -13.68 17.68 -3.69
C PHE A 593 -13.57 18.33 -2.31
N GLY A 594 -14.30 17.77 -1.34
CA GLY A 594 -14.45 18.29 0.02
C GLY A 594 -15.28 19.58 0.19
N ILE A 595 -15.27 20.53 -0.75
CA ILE A 595 -15.91 21.86 -0.57
C ILE A 595 -16.36 22.60 -1.84
N TYR A 596 -16.33 21.98 -3.04
CA TYR A 596 -16.55 22.71 -4.29
C TYR A 596 -17.99 23.25 -4.42
N SER A 597 -18.99 22.36 -4.38
CA SER A 597 -20.40 22.77 -4.48
C SER A 597 -21.35 21.85 -3.73
N ARG A 598 -22.03 22.36 -2.70
CA ARG A 598 -23.04 21.59 -1.97
C ARG A 598 -24.25 21.26 -2.85
N SER A 599 -24.60 19.98 -2.94
CA SER A 599 -25.85 19.51 -3.55
C SER A 599 -26.54 18.45 -2.69
N THR A 600 -27.86 18.31 -2.83
CA THR A 600 -28.64 17.31 -2.08
C THR A 600 -28.88 16.10 -2.98
N TRP A 601 -28.40 14.94 -2.54
CA TRP A 601 -28.41 13.71 -3.34
C TRP A 601 -29.53 12.74 -2.95
N TYR A 602 -30.11 12.92 -1.77
CA TYR A 602 -31.25 12.13 -1.31
C TYR A 602 -32.06 12.89 -0.27
N THR A 603 -33.37 12.69 -0.24
CA THR A 603 -34.25 13.15 0.84
C THR A 603 -35.15 12.00 1.25
N SER A 604 -35.19 11.70 2.54
CA SER A 604 -35.90 10.55 3.07
C SER A 604 -37.41 10.78 3.18
N GLY A 605 -38.16 9.68 3.22
CA GLY A 605 -39.46 9.66 3.91
C GLY A 605 -39.31 9.84 5.42
N SER A 606 -40.34 9.49 6.20
CA SER A 606 -40.28 9.58 7.67
C SER A 606 -39.11 8.76 8.23
N PHE A 607 -38.12 9.43 8.80
CA PHE A 607 -36.90 8.83 9.32
C PHE A 607 -36.25 9.78 10.33
N SER A 608 -35.99 9.28 11.54
CA SER A 608 -35.38 10.08 12.63
C SER A 608 -33.91 9.76 12.79
N LEU A 609 -33.02 10.70 12.44
CA LEU A 609 -31.57 10.54 12.64
C LEU A 609 -31.17 10.40 14.11
N SER A 610 -32.03 10.79 15.06
CA SER A 610 -31.80 10.53 16.49
C SER A 610 -31.63 9.05 16.81
N ASN A 611 -32.26 8.17 16.03
CA ASN A 611 -32.18 6.72 16.21
C ASN A 611 -30.94 6.11 15.54
N VAL A 612 -30.22 6.90 14.73
CA VAL A 612 -28.89 6.57 14.24
C VAL A 612 -27.83 6.98 15.25
N GLY A 613 -27.98 8.13 15.93
CA GLY A 613 -26.85 8.71 16.67
C GLY A 613 -25.79 9.18 15.68
N ASN A 614 -24.51 8.84 15.89
CA ASN A 614 -23.44 9.15 14.94
C ASN A 614 -23.01 7.93 14.09
N ARG A 615 -23.82 6.85 14.05
CA ARG A 615 -23.51 5.63 13.29
C ARG A 615 -23.76 5.77 11.78
N PHE A 616 -22.95 6.59 11.13
CA PHE A 616 -22.96 6.90 9.70
C PHE A 616 -21.58 6.62 9.09
N VAL A 617 -21.55 5.90 7.98
CA VAL A 617 -20.32 5.59 7.22
C VAL A 617 -20.59 5.72 5.73
N VAL A 618 -19.51 5.85 4.96
CA VAL A 618 -19.50 5.83 3.49
C VAL A 618 -18.44 4.81 3.08
N GLY A 619 -18.71 4.05 2.01
CA GLY A 619 -17.78 3.08 1.42
C GLY A 619 -18.36 2.50 0.13
N ASP A 620 -17.51 1.98 -0.75
CA ASP A 620 -17.89 1.34 -2.02
C ASP A 620 -18.31 -0.10 -1.75
N TRP A 621 -19.61 -0.34 -1.56
CA TRP A 621 -20.09 -1.67 -1.21
C TRP A 621 -20.28 -2.59 -2.41
N ASP A 622 -20.38 -2.01 -3.62
CA ASP A 622 -20.77 -2.72 -4.83
C ASP A 622 -19.68 -2.86 -5.91
N GLU A 623 -18.51 -2.29 -5.63
CA GLU A 623 -17.26 -2.31 -6.40
C GLU A 623 -17.37 -1.59 -7.75
N ASP A 624 -18.32 -0.66 -7.89
CA ASP A 624 -18.46 0.13 -9.11
C ASP A 624 -17.51 1.35 -9.17
N GLY A 625 -16.88 1.68 -8.04
CA GLY A 625 -15.99 2.82 -7.88
C GLY A 625 -16.64 4.03 -7.21
N ASP A 626 -17.97 4.04 -7.03
CA ASP A 626 -18.68 5.10 -6.32
C ASP A 626 -18.92 4.67 -4.85
N ALA A 627 -18.39 5.43 -3.90
CA ALA A 627 -18.64 5.22 -2.48
C ALA A 627 -20.06 5.63 -2.06
N GLU A 628 -20.61 4.95 -1.05
CA GLU A 628 -22.04 5.06 -0.75
C GLU A 628 -22.38 5.12 0.74
N PRO A 629 -23.44 5.85 1.12
CA PRO A 629 -23.77 6.03 2.52
C PRO A 629 -24.49 4.82 3.14
N ALA A 630 -24.16 4.54 4.39
CA ALA A 630 -24.86 3.59 5.25
C ALA A 630 -25.17 4.16 6.64
N LEU A 631 -26.35 3.86 7.18
CA LEU A 631 -26.82 4.30 8.51
C LEU A 631 -27.27 3.09 9.34
N LEU A 632 -26.66 2.89 10.52
CA LEU A 632 -27.11 1.87 11.46
C LEU A 632 -28.20 2.44 12.39
N TYR A 633 -29.46 2.09 12.11
CA TYR A 633 -30.64 2.59 12.81
C TYR A 633 -31.07 1.68 13.96
N ASP A 634 -31.25 2.24 15.15
CA ASP A 634 -31.71 1.53 16.35
C ASP A 634 -33.19 1.80 16.62
N TYR A 635 -34.01 0.75 16.60
CA TYR A 635 -35.44 0.83 16.93
C TYR A 635 -35.71 0.57 18.41
N GLY A 636 -34.66 0.26 19.19
CA GLY A 636 -34.74 -0.13 20.59
C GLY A 636 -35.02 -1.62 20.77
N GLY A 637 -34.85 -2.11 22.00
CA GLY A 637 -35.14 -3.52 22.35
C GLY A 637 -34.22 -4.54 21.65
N GLY A 638 -33.06 -4.12 21.15
CA GLY A 638 -32.15 -4.97 20.38
C GLY A 638 -32.59 -5.21 18.94
N HIS A 639 -33.46 -4.35 18.40
CA HIS A 639 -33.85 -4.34 16.99
C HIS A 639 -33.08 -3.24 16.25
N VAL A 640 -32.24 -3.63 15.30
CA VAL A 640 -31.50 -2.69 14.45
C VAL A 640 -31.70 -2.99 12.97
N ARG A 641 -31.51 -1.96 12.14
CA ARG A 641 -31.41 -2.10 10.69
C ARG A 641 -30.24 -1.29 10.19
N LEU A 642 -29.45 -1.90 9.31
CA LEU A 642 -28.52 -1.18 8.49
C LEU A 642 -29.25 -0.74 7.22
N TRP A 643 -29.34 0.57 7.02
CA TRP A 643 -29.89 1.15 5.81
C TRP A 643 -28.73 1.56 4.92
N ARG A 644 -28.67 1.10 3.68
CA ARG A 644 -27.71 1.60 2.69
C ARG A 644 -28.41 2.23 1.50
N TRP A 645 -27.62 2.95 0.75
CA TRP A 645 -27.95 3.47 -0.55
C TRP A 645 -26.91 3.00 -1.55
N ILE A 646 -27.24 3.09 -2.83
CA ILE A 646 -26.32 2.91 -3.95
C ILE A 646 -26.20 4.25 -4.68
N SER A 647 -25.01 4.58 -5.14
CA SER A 647 -24.75 5.79 -5.90
C SER A 647 -25.06 5.55 -7.38
N ASN A 648 -25.19 6.62 -8.13
CA ASN A 648 -25.21 6.55 -9.58
C ASN A 648 -24.49 7.76 -10.17
N SER A 649 -23.47 8.20 -9.43
CA SER A 649 -22.67 9.39 -9.69
C SER A 649 -23.44 10.72 -9.69
N ALA A 650 -24.65 10.75 -9.13
CA ALA A 650 -25.46 11.98 -9.07
C ALA A 650 -26.49 12.04 -7.94
N VAL A 651 -27.05 10.89 -7.54
CA VAL A 651 -28.03 10.79 -6.47
C VAL A 651 -27.89 9.45 -5.75
N PHE A 652 -28.27 9.41 -4.48
CA PHE A 652 -28.33 8.16 -3.72
C PHE A 652 -29.70 7.50 -3.83
N GLN A 653 -29.72 6.21 -4.15
CA GLN A 653 -30.94 5.41 -4.23
C GLN A 653 -31.00 4.42 -3.08
N LEU A 654 -32.09 4.47 -2.31
CA LEU A 654 -32.25 3.59 -1.15
C LEU A 654 -32.36 2.13 -1.58
N THR A 655 -31.54 1.27 -0.96
CA THR A 655 -31.63 -0.19 -1.07
C THR A 655 -32.14 -0.81 0.24
N ASN A 656 -32.39 -2.12 0.24
CA ASN A 656 -32.86 -2.86 1.42
C ASN A 656 -31.80 -3.85 1.89
N ASP A 657 -31.31 -3.67 3.13
CA ASP A 657 -30.24 -4.52 3.66
C ASP A 657 -30.55 -5.13 5.03
N TRP A 658 -29.49 -5.64 5.65
CA TRP A 658 -29.50 -6.42 6.87
C TRP A 658 -30.30 -5.75 8.00
N SER A 659 -31.10 -6.59 8.67
CA SER A 659 -31.84 -6.21 9.86
C SER A 659 -31.96 -7.40 10.79
N VAL A 660 -32.06 -7.12 12.08
CA VAL A 660 -32.38 -8.11 13.09
C VAL A 660 -33.51 -7.58 13.96
N ALA A 661 -34.48 -8.46 14.24
CA ALA A 661 -35.64 -8.11 15.04
C ALA A 661 -35.37 -8.11 16.55
N SER A 662 -34.25 -8.69 16.98
CA SER A 662 -33.82 -8.78 18.38
C SER A 662 -32.36 -9.26 18.47
N GLY A 663 -31.68 -8.96 19.58
CA GLY A 663 -30.38 -9.57 19.91
C GLY A 663 -29.15 -8.77 19.50
N TYR A 664 -29.32 -7.60 18.87
CA TYR A 664 -28.24 -6.66 18.57
C TYR A 664 -28.72 -5.23 18.80
N SER A 665 -28.09 -4.51 19.72
CA SER A 665 -28.53 -3.16 20.11
C SER A 665 -27.57 -2.10 19.57
N GLY A 666 -28.11 -1.10 18.89
CA GLY A 666 -27.35 0.05 18.44
C GLY A 666 -26.66 0.81 19.57
N ALA A 667 -27.35 0.94 20.70
CA ALA A 667 -26.79 1.51 21.93
C ALA A 667 -25.49 0.83 22.43
N LEU A 668 -25.26 -0.45 22.12
CA LEU A 668 -24.03 -1.17 22.53
C LEU A 668 -22.89 -1.00 21.53
N VAL A 669 -23.19 -0.56 20.30
CA VAL A 669 -22.18 -0.04 19.37
C VAL A 669 -21.72 1.36 19.82
N GLY A 670 -22.64 2.17 20.36
CA GLY A 670 -22.37 3.60 20.56
C GLY A 670 -22.19 4.26 19.20
N ASP A 671 -21.13 5.04 19.02
CA ASP A 671 -20.77 5.63 17.73
C ASP A 671 -19.55 4.97 17.08
N ARG A 672 -19.10 3.80 17.59
CA ARG A 672 -17.92 3.06 17.11
C ARG A 672 -18.27 2.20 15.89
N ILE A 673 -18.39 2.85 14.74
CA ILE A 673 -18.58 2.24 13.42
C ILE A 673 -17.60 2.86 12.42
N ALA A 674 -17.05 2.05 11.53
CA ALA A 674 -16.15 2.49 10.47
C ALA A 674 -16.32 1.57 9.24
N ALA A 675 -15.86 2.03 8.08
CA ALA A 675 -15.97 1.32 6.82
C ALA A 675 -14.66 1.38 6.03
N ASP A 676 -14.28 0.25 5.44
CA ASP A 676 -13.12 0.01 4.56
C ASP A 676 -13.14 -1.48 4.15
N ASP A 677 -12.43 -1.87 3.11
CA ASP A 677 -12.27 -3.25 2.64
C ASP A 677 -11.41 -4.06 3.63
N VAL A 678 -12.06 -4.69 4.61
CA VAL A 678 -11.35 -5.45 5.65
C VAL A 678 -10.95 -6.84 5.21
N ASN A 679 -11.36 -7.27 4.02
CA ASN A 679 -11.16 -8.62 3.55
C ASN A 679 -10.28 -8.71 2.26
N GLY A 680 -9.94 -7.56 1.69
CA GLY A 680 -9.09 -7.43 0.52
C GLY A 680 -9.75 -7.89 -0.77
N ASP A 681 -11.08 -7.85 -0.87
CA ASP A 681 -11.82 -8.26 -2.08
C ASP A 681 -12.27 -7.09 -2.95
N GLY A 682 -11.96 -5.86 -2.54
CA GLY A 682 -12.29 -4.67 -3.29
C GLY A 682 -13.59 -4.00 -2.94
N ARG A 683 -14.40 -4.60 -2.06
CA ARG A 683 -15.63 -4.02 -1.56
C ARG A 683 -15.39 -3.56 -0.14
N ASP A 684 -15.85 -2.36 0.17
CA ASP A 684 -15.82 -1.89 1.54
C ASP A 684 -16.74 -2.74 2.42
N ASP A 685 -16.31 -2.88 3.66
CA ASP A 685 -17.00 -3.63 4.69
C ASP A 685 -17.33 -2.69 5.86
N ILE A 686 -18.34 -3.02 6.66
CA ILE A 686 -18.65 -2.24 7.87
C ILE A 686 -18.18 -3.00 9.10
N VAL A 687 -17.42 -2.31 9.95
CA VAL A 687 -16.97 -2.82 11.25
C VAL A 687 -17.60 -2.02 12.39
N THR A 688 -18.09 -2.73 13.40
CA THR A 688 -18.62 -2.13 14.63
C THR A 688 -17.91 -2.72 15.85
N ALA A 689 -17.54 -1.86 16.81
CA ALA A 689 -17.06 -2.30 18.12
C ALA A 689 -18.24 -2.39 19.11
N TYR A 690 -18.69 -3.61 19.38
CA TYR A 690 -19.87 -3.87 20.18
C TYR A 690 -19.52 -4.21 21.64
N ASP A 691 -20.10 -3.45 22.57
CA ASP A 691 -19.89 -3.61 24.01
C ASP A 691 -20.70 -4.78 24.58
N TYR A 692 -20.02 -5.76 25.17
CA TYR A 692 -20.62 -6.87 25.90
C TYR A 692 -20.57 -6.67 27.43
N GLY A 693 -19.99 -5.56 27.91
CA GLY A 693 -19.80 -5.20 29.30
C GLY A 693 -18.36 -5.43 29.76
N PRO A 694 -17.95 -6.67 30.08
CA PRO A 694 -16.58 -6.94 30.51
C PRO A 694 -15.58 -7.03 29.35
N ASN A 695 -16.06 -7.14 28.11
CA ASN A 695 -15.26 -7.22 26.89
C ASN A 695 -16.06 -6.61 25.72
N PHE A 696 -15.43 -6.51 24.57
CA PHE A 696 -16.07 -6.12 23.32
C PHE A 696 -15.78 -7.11 22.19
N ARG A 697 -16.53 -6.99 21.10
CA ARG A 697 -16.25 -7.70 19.84
C ARG A 697 -16.29 -6.77 18.65
N TYR A 698 -15.49 -7.09 17.63
CA TYR A 698 -15.69 -6.51 16.30
C TYR A 698 -16.69 -7.36 15.53
N HIS A 699 -17.80 -6.75 15.14
CA HIS A 699 -18.75 -7.34 14.22
C HIS A 699 -18.55 -6.76 12.83
N VAL A 700 -18.51 -7.63 11.84
CA VAL A 700 -18.24 -7.29 10.44
C VAL A 700 -19.48 -7.58 9.59
N PHE A 701 -19.77 -6.66 8.69
CA PHE A 701 -20.78 -6.79 7.64
C PHE A 701 -20.04 -6.70 6.32
N LEU A 702 -19.82 -7.85 5.67
CA LEU A 702 -19.12 -7.85 4.39
C LEU A 702 -19.98 -7.22 3.29
N ASP A 703 -19.36 -6.55 2.32
CA ASP A 703 -20.05 -5.75 1.28
C ASP A 703 -21.01 -4.73 1.92
N GLY A 704 -20.76 -4.30 3.15
CA GLY A 704 -21.67 -3.47 3.94
C GLY A 704 -23.01 -4.10 4.34
N TYR A 705 -23.32 -5.39 4.10
CA TYR A 705 -24.60 -5.99 4.56
C TYR A 705 -24.52 -7.45 5.03
N LEU A 706 -23.52 -8.22 4.62
CA LEU A 706 -23.37 -9.63 4.97
C LEU A 706 -22.80 -9.78 6.38
N TYR A 707 -23.68 -9.75 7.37
CA TYR A 707 -23.31 -9.93 8.77
C TYR A 707 -22.63 -11.28 9.02
N GLN A 708 -21.39 -11.24 9.49
CA GLN A 708 -20.55 -12.42 9.76
C GLN A 708 -20.90 -13.16 11.05
N GLY A 709 -21.98 -12.76 11.72
CA GLY A 709 -22.53 -13.46 12.87
C GLY A 709 -22.04 -12.95 14.23
N ALA A 710 -22.64 -13.48 15.29
CA ALA A 710 -22.41 -13.01 16.66
C ALA A 710 -21.03 -13.34 17.23
N GLY A 711 -20.26 -14.21 16.56
CA GLY A 711 -18.88 -14.54 16.93
C GLY A 711 -17.93 -13.36 16.75
N GLY A 712 -18.23 -12.49 15.77
CA GLY A 712 -17.35 -11.40 15.38
C GLY A 712 -16.01 -11.89 14.83
N TRP A 713 -15.18 -10.93 14.41
CA TRP A 713 -13.83 -11.20 13.91
C TRP A 713 -12.75 -11.03 14.99
N TYR A 714 -13.15 -10.52 16.16
CA TYR A 714 -12.32 -10.40 17.35
C TYR A 714 -13.20 -10.41 18.59
N THR A 715 -12.68 -11.00 19.67
CA THR A 715 -13.23 -10.84 21.02
C THR A 715 -12.11 -10.40 21.93
N SER A 716 -12.30 -9.28 22.62
CA SER A 716 -11.32 -8.80 23.57
C SER A 716 -11.27 -9.70 24.81
N GLY A 717 -10.14 -9.67 25.51
CA GLY A 717 -10.11 -9.99 26.93
C GLY A 717 -10.91 -8.97 27.75
N THR A 718 -10.65 -8.87 29.05
CA THR A 718 -11.26 -7.81 29.87
C THR A 718 -10.91 -6.45 29.29
N PHE A 719 -11.93 -5.67 28.89
CA PHE A 719 -11.76 -4.39 28.22
C PHE A 719 -12.95 -3.48 28.47
N GLU A 720 -12.69 -2.28 28.98
CA GLU A 720 -13.73 -1.26 29.20
C GLU A 720 -13.87 -0.38 27.95
N LEU A 721 -14.78 -0.75 27.04
CA LEU A 721 -14.88 -0.11 25.73
C LEU A 721 -15.19 1.41 25.82
N ASN A 722 -15.84 1.85 26.89
CA ASN A 722 -16.13 3.28 27.12
C ASN A 722 -14.88 4.16 27.21
N ASN A 723 -13.70 3.60 27.49
CA ASN A 723 -12.43 4.34 27.48
C ASN A 723 -11.92 4.64 26.05
N VAL A 724 -12.61 4.14 25.02
CA VAL A 724 -12.35 4.44 23.60
C VAL A 724 -13.20 5.60 23.09
N SER A 725 -14.34 5.91 23.72
CA SER A 725 -15.33 6.85 23.15
C SER A 725 -15.70 6.41 21.72
N ASP A 726 -15.53 7.30 20.73
CA ASP A 726 -15.90 7.10 19.33
C ASP A 726 -14.67 6.93 18.42
N ARG A 727 -13.47 6.81 19.02
CA ARG A 727 -12.18 6.73 18.31
C ARG A 727 -11.92 5.34 17.72
N LEU A 728 -12.74 4.91 16.76
CA LEU A 728 -12.53 3.73 15.93
C LEU A 728 -12.30 4.18 14.48
N VAL A 729 -11.20 3.72 13.90
CA VAL A 729 -10.91 3.88 12.46
C VAL A 729 -10.52 2.55 11.85
N LEU A 730 -10.62 2.44 10.52
CA LEU A 730 -10.09 1.33 9.75
C LEU A 730 -8.95 1.81 8.84
N GLY A 731 -7.96 0.96 8.62
CA GLY A 731 -6.93 1.24 7.62
C GLY A 731 -6.01 0.05 7.36
N ARG A 732 -5.23 0.14 6.31
CA ARG A 732 -4.31 -0.86 5.78
C ARG A 732 -2.89 -0.57 6.27
N TRP A 733 -2.36 -1.33 7.23
CA TRP A 733 -1.07 -1.06 7.88
C TRP A 733 -0.22 -2.29 8.19
#